data_AF-A0A120K1S8-F1
#
_entry.id   AF-A0A120K1S8-F1
#
_cell.length_a   1.000
_cell.length_b   1.000
_cell.length_c   1.000
_cell.angle_alpha   90.00
_cell.angle_beta   90.00
_cell.angle_gamma   90.00
#
_symmetry.space_group_name_H-M   'P 1'
#
loop_
_entity.id
_entity.type
_entity.pdbx_description
1 polymer ?
#
loop_
_entity_poly.entity_id
_entity_poly.type
_entity_poly.pdbx_seq_one_letter_code
_entity_poly.pdbx_strand_id
1 'polypeptide(L)'
;MVNADGPVNSSVKSIKSENLLGDPSPDSGFVGNFNNTDSASRQGLYGNQSESNGYNHSYGIGGQQESNRGIGSSVEGERSKSNSPGPDTGLKNPAARKLNEPINYGSISSYGINENNENGEGIDDSVYLRDDEYDDRRKYKRFMRDWRLLMVILVVISSVWLVAAFISDYLFNISFMNYNRTAGFEDIALIFISMIANIMTYLLSRIGQYSKVEQYANMILCGLTLLNLFIAVCTRYTRTRMGKVGVMTYLWVAFSFAVSALFEWYLYTFKNYSDRERHTNKGRSAWKTTTAALKDWSFAGAQNMIKLVLMGYLLLFTLNNFLHAVDLHRARNLINSMQASATSDNWSALHWANEDHTYQLHIRCYGDVYANSSESGRQLKPIVLYEHGGADTGYLSMKWIQDLYSMNRIDRYCTYDRPGYGLSDAPPAPISIGLTAEGLKYALLKEANITGPFIAVGYDMGGLVTQVFTAKNTDLVKGMMLIESWHENMLLNSHFMSPIPGDYYDPDFRPKIPSEIRKPYRVSTWWRGILSTIGLKLQTSWLIAHRGSRERLLGRDMIYQGKYLRTKFLEAITNPVLSFNDVVNSHERLTHIPTSVVTSRDMIKKNKMWGQWQRELTRISGKTEEWKVAEGGHELYKYELGQKALKEVLLRLVDSADEQDMLQDTTS
;
A
#
# COMPACT_ATOMS: atom_id res chain seq x y z
N MET A 1 -44.74 43.13 -54.76
CA MET A 1 -43.40 42.60 -55.10
C MET A 1 -43.37 41.17 -54.55
N VAL A 2 -43.90 40.14 -55.23
CA VAL A 2 -43.51 39.50 -56.51
C VAL A 2 -42.19 38.72 -56.40
N ASN A 3 -42.29 37.41 -56.73
CA ASN A 3 -41.28 36.37 -57.00
C ASN A 3 -40.69 35.65 -55.77
N ALA A 4 -40.88 34.35 -55.51
CA ALA A 4 -40.96 33.13 -56.34
C ALA A 4 -39.70 32.89 -57.18
N ASP A 5 -38.94 31.84 -56.84
CA ASP A 5 -38.28 30.95 -57.80
C ASP A 5 -37.66 29.73 -57.05
N GLY A 6 -38.12 28.53 -57.43
CA GLY A 6 -37.29 27.33 -57.43
C GLY A 6 -36.91 27.02 -58.89
N PRO A 7 -35.86 26.21 -59.12
CA PRO A 7 -36.05 24.92 -59.83
C PRO A 7 -35.01 23.87 -59.36
N VAL A 8 -34.94 22.58 -59.74
CA VAL A 8 -35.78 21.56 -60.40
C VAL A 8 -35.03 20.21 -60.20
N ASN A 9 -35.80 19.14 -59.96
CA ASN A 9 -35.61 17.70 -60.28
C ASN A 9 -34.50 17.34 -61.31
N SER A 10 -33.87 16.16 -61.42
CA SER A 10 -34.20 14.77 -61.08
C SER A 10 -33.04 13.88 -61.57
N SER A 11 -32.83 12.70 -60.97
CA SER A 11 -32.49 11.45 -61.69
C SER A 11 -32.65 10.24 -60.76
N VAL A 12 -33.43 9.27 -61.23
CA VAL A 12 -33.91 8.05 -60.56
C VAL A 12 -33.26 6.81 -61.23
N LYS A 13 -33.23 5.70 -60.48
CA LYS A 13 -32.97 4.26 -60.81
C LYS A 13 -31.64 3.76 -60.23
N SER A 14 -31.51 2.60 -59.58
CA SER A 14 -32.30 1.37 -59.61
C SER A 14 -32.05 0.51 -58.36
N ILE A 15 -33.07 -0.28 -58.03
CA ILE A 15 -33.23 -1.30 -57.00
C ILE A 15 -32.20 -2.44 -57.09
N LYS A 16 -31.72 -2.93 -55.94
CA LYS A 16 -31.63 -4.37 -55.61
C LYS A 16 -31.62 -4.60 -54.09
N SER A 17 -32.61 -5.36 -53.66
CA SER A 17 -32.83 -5.97 -52.35
C SER A 17 -31.93 -7.19 -52.15
N GLU A 18 -31.41 -7.41 -50.93
CA GLU A 18 -31.21 -8.74 -50.32
C GLU A 18 -30.79 -8.62 -48.82
N ASN A 19 -31.71 -9.05 -47.94
CA ASN A 19 -31.62 -9.73 -46.63
C ASN A 19 -30.42 -9.44 -45.68
N LEU A 20 -30.62 -8.90 -44.47
CA LEU A 20 -31.12 -9.50 -43.19
C LEU A 20 -30.23 -10.60 -42.56
N LEU A 21 -29.97 -10.41 -41.24
CA LEU A 21 -29.37 -11.28 -40.20
C LEU A 21 -27.86 -11.02 -39.93
N GLY A 22 -27.36 -10.81 -38.69
CA GLY A 22 -28.01 -10.92 -37.38
C GLY A 22 -27.16 -10.38 -36.22
N ASP A 23 -27.86 -10.13 -35.12
CA ASP A 23 -27.36 -9.87 -33.76
C ASP A 23 -26.56 -11.05 -33.19
N PRO A 24 -25.58 -10.82 -32.29
CA PRO A 24 -25.18 -11.83 -31.33
C PRO A 24 -26.00 -11.67 -30.04
N SER A 25 -27.08 -12.43 -29.94
CA SER A 25 -27.78 -12.75 -28.70
C SER A 25 -26.96 -13.69 -27.80
N PRO A 26 -27.30 -13.82 -26.50
CA PRO A 26 -26.46 -14.45 -25.49
C PRO A 26 -26.62 -15.97 -25.48
N ASP A 27 -25.50 -16.70 -25.40
CA ASP A 27 -25.53 -18.16 -25.31
C ASP A 27 -26.02 -18.63 -23.94
N SER A 28 -27.20 -19.26 -23.95
CA SER A 28 -27.66 -20.19 -22.93
C SER A 28 -28.11 -21.50 -23.58
N GLY A 29 -27.51 -22.61 -23.16
CA GLY A 29 -28.12 -23.95 -23.16
C GLY A 29 -27.46 -25.00 -24.06
N PHE A 30 -26.83 -26.02 -23.47
CA PHE A 30 -27.56 -27.28 -23.23
C PHE A 30 -26.82 -28.25 -22.29
N VAL A 31 -27.65 -29.07 -21.66
CA VAL A 31 -27.45 -30.07 -20.61
C VAL A 31 -26.75 -31.34 -21.12
N GLY A 32 -25.96 -32.00 -20.25
CA GLY A 32 -25.47 -33.35 -20.52
C GLY A 32 -24.55 -33.97 -19.46
N ASN A 33 -25.18 -34.55 -18.42
CA ASN A 33 -24.76 -35.68 -17.57
C ASN A 33 -23.46 -35.67 -16.75
N PHE A 34 -23.69 -35.92 -15.46
CA PHE A 34 -22.81 -36.49 -14.45
C PHE A 34 -21.96 -37.67 -14.97
N ASN A 35 -20.67 -37.67 -14.60
CA ASN A 35 -20.08 -38.85 -13.98
C ASN A 35 -18.97 -38.49 -12.98
N ASN A 36 -19.08 -39.16 -11.84
CA ASN A 36 -18.16 -39.23 -10.71
C ASN A 36 -16.86 -39.95 -11.07
N THR A 37 -15.93 -39.98 -10.11
CA THR A 37 -14.64 -40.70 -9.99
C THR A 37 -13.43 -39.93 -10.51
N ASP A 38 -12.27 -39.83 -9.85
CA ASP A 38 -11.73 -40.27 -8.55
C ASP A 38 -10.45 -39.41 -8.35
N SER A 39 -10.01 -39.03 -7.16
CA SER A 39 -9.24 -39.89 -6.23
C SER A 39 -8.89 -39.05 -4.99
N ALA A 40 -9.40 -39.40 -3.81
CA ALA A 40 -8.84 -40.34 -2.82
C ALA A 40 -7.75 -39.68 -1.94
N SER A 41 -8.07 -39.24 -0.72
CA SER A 41 -8.12 -40.06 0.52
C SER A 41 -6.79 -40.75 0.87
N ARG A 42 -6.18 -40.29 1.96
CA ARG A 42 -5.32 -41.10 2.84
C ARG A 42 -5.68 -40.81 4.29
N GLN A 43 -6.58 -41.62 4.83
CA GLN A 43 -6.57 -41.97 6.24
C GLN A 43 -5.56 -43.10 6.43
N GLY A 44 -4.66 -42.94 7.40
CA GLY A 44 -3.88 -44.01 7.99
C GLY A 44 -4.31 -44.17 9.44
N LEU A 45 -5.01 -45.26 9.73
CA LEU A 45 -5.30 -45.78 11.06
C LEU A 45 -4.00 -46.20 11.76
N TYR A 46 -3.86 -45.86 13.04
CA TYR A 46 -3.23 -46.73 14.04
C TYR A 46 -3.73 -46.36 15.45
N GLY A 47 -4.21 -47.37 16.18
CA GLY A 47 -4.03 -47.45 17.64
C GLY A 47 -5.20 -47.01 18.51
N ASN A 48 -6.11 -47.94 18.81
CA ASN A 48 -6.90 -47.96 20.03
C ASN A 48 -6.00 -47.82 21.26
N GLN A 49 -6.37 -46.95 22.19
CA GLN A 49 -6.37 -47.30 23.61
C GLN A 49 -7.47 -46.52 24.34
N SER A 50 -8.42 -47.31 24.82
CA SER A 50 -9.43 -47.00 25.81
C SER A 50 -8.81 -46.42 27.08
N GLU A 51 -9.42 -45.38 27.64
CA GLU A 51 -9.69 -45.37 29.07
C GLU A 51 -10.85 -44.41 29.39
N SER A 52 -11.88 -45.02 29.97
CA SER A 52 -13.02 -44.41 30.64
C SER A 52 -12.60 -43.78 31.97
N ASN A 53 -13.23 -42.66 32.33
CA ASN A 53 -13.71 -42.24 33.66
C ASN A 53 -13.87 -40.70 33.57
N GLY A 54 -15.05 -40.09 33.67
CA GLY A 54 -16.06 -40.29 34.69
C GLY A 54 -15.57 -39.68 36.00
N TYR A 55 -15.93 -38.43 36.32
CA TYR A 55 -16.56 -38.03 37.59
C TYR A 55 -16.76 -36.51 37.72
N ASN A 56 -17.91 -36.24 38.33
CA ASN A 56 -18.63 -35.01 38.63
C ASN A 56 -18.04 -34.09 39.72
N HIS A 57 -18.53 -32.83 39.72
CA HIS A 57 -18.89 -31.94 40.85
C HIS A 57 -17.74 -31.49 41.81
N SER A 58 -17.77 -30.38 42.55
CA SER A 58 -18.68 -29.26 42.84
C SER A 58 -17.91 -28.25 43.73
N TYR A 59 -18.43 -27.01 43.80
CA TYR A 59 -18.27 -25.97 44.84
C TYR A 59 -17.61 -26.32 46.19
N GLY A 60 -16.87 -25.35 46.76
CA GLY A 60 -16.55 -25.31 48.19
C GLY A 60 -15.76 -24.08 48.63
N ILE A 61 -16.31 -23.36 49.61
CA ILE A 61 -15.89 -22.09 50.21
C ILE A 61 -14.89 -22.30 51.37
N GLY A 62 -13.96 -21.35 51.55
CA GLY A 62 -13.63 -20.77 52.87
C GLY A 62 -12.29 -21.12 53.56
N GLY A 63 -11.60 -20.09 54.04
CA GLY A 63 -11.01 -20.09 55.41
C GLY A 63 -9.48 -19.99 55.59
N GLN A 64 -9.01 -18.75 55.83
CA GLN A 64 -7.95 -18.28 56.77
C GLN A 64 -6.85 -19.23 57.28
N GLN A 65 -5.57 -18.79 57.24
CA GLN A 65 -4.88 -18.19 58.41
C GLN A 65 -3.50 -17.57 58.07
N GLU A 66 -3.11 -16.63 58.93
CA GLU A 66 -2.03 -15.64 58.86
C GLU A 66 -0.61 -16.21 59.06
N SER A 67 0.43 -15.49 58.58
CA SER A 67 1.48 -14.99 59.49
C SER A 67 2.33 -13.86 58.87
N ASN A 68 2.68 -12.95 59.77
CA ASN A 68 3.27 -11.63 59.65
C ASN A 68 4.79 -11.56 59.34
N ARG A 69 5.20 -10.32 59.02
CA ARG A 69 6.53 -9.64 59.14
C ARG A 69 7.34 -9.56 57.84
N GLY A 70 7.82 -8.40 57.35
CA GLY A 70 7.85 -7.04 57.88
C GLY A 70 9.27 -6.48 58.01
N ILE A 71 9.65 -5.60 57.07
CA ILE A 71 10.42 -4.33 57.21
C ILE A 71 11.96 -4.33 57.40
N GLY A 72 12.62 -3.47 56.58
CA GLY A 72 13.82 -2.64 56.91
C GLY A 72 15.11 -3.03 56.17
N SER A 73 15.68 -2.31 55.19
CA SER A 73 16.19 -0.92 55.04
C SER A 73 17.62 -0.65 55.59
N SER A 74 18.41 0.09 54.79
CA SER A 74 19.62 0.91 55.13
C SER A 74 20.99 0.19 55.02
N VAL A 75 21.96 0.56 54.17
CA VAL A 75 22.80 1.79 53.96
C VAL A 75 24.10 1.82 54.80
N GLU A 76 25.22 2.08 54.08
CA GLU A 76 26.56 2.63 54.46
C GLU A 76 27.64 1.81 55.19
N GLY A 77 28.91 2.05 54.78
CA GLY A 77 30.06 2.10 55.70
C GLY A 77 31.38 1.44 55.26
N GLU A 78 32.37 2.25 54.89
CA GLU A 78 33.78 1.92 54.68
C GLU A 78 34.52 1.41 55.96
N ARG A 79 35.56 0.56 55.81
CA ARG A 79 36.91 0.79 56.42
C ARG A 79 37.99 -0.23 56.02
N SER A 80 39.21 0.28 55.94
CA SER A 80 40.50 -0.33 55.63
C SER A 80 41.38 -0.58 56.88
N LYS A 81 42.39 -1.48 56.76
CA LYS A 81 43.66 -1.61 57.52
C LYS A 81 44.65 -2.42 56.64
N SER A 82 45.77 -1.91 56.12
CA SER A 82 47.08 -1.45 56.69
C SER A 82 48.12 -2.57 56.89
N ASN A 83 49.27 -2.47 56.20
CA ASN A 83 50.63 -2.52 56.80
C ASN A 83 51.74 -2.16 55.79
N SER A 84 52.64 -1.26 56.22
CA SER A 84 53.89 -0.78 55.59
C SER A 84 55.12 -1.55 56.14
N PRO A 85 56.42 -1.27 55.84
CA PRO A 85 57.12 0.05 55.94
C PRO A 85 58.19 0.39 54.85
N GLY A 86 58.60 1.67 54.80
CA GLY A 86 59.73 2.24 54.01
C GLY A 86 61.10 2.15 54.73
N PRO A 87 62.15 2.99 54.47
CA PRO A 87 62.07 4.40 54.02
C PRO A 87 63.18 4.96 53.04
N ASP A 88 62.93 6.18 52.51
CA ASP A 88 63.82 7.38 52.32
C ASP A 88 65.14 7.33 51.49
N THR A 89 65.57 8.31 50.68
CA THR A 89 65.41 9.80 50.60
C THR A 89 66.01 10.38 49.30
N GLY A 90 65.61 11.62 48.92
CA GLY A 90 66.50 12.61 48.23
C GLY A 90 66.01 13.19 46.89
N LEU A 91 65.14 14.22 46.85
CA LEU A 91 65.42 15.66 46.77
C LEU A 91 65.88 16.26 45.41
N LYS A 92 65.09 17.27 44.99
CA LYS A 92 65.39 18.50 44.20
C LYS A 92 65.17 18.50 42.68
N ASN A 93 64.21 19.34 42.28
CA ASN A 93 64.17 20.10 41.03
C ASN A 93 64.82 21.48 41.33
N PRO A 94 65.52 22.18 40.39
CA PRO A 94 64.82 23.21 39.60
C PRO A 94 65.43 23.61 38.23
N ALA A 95 64.59 24.30 37.44
CA ALA A 95 64.84 25.46 36.57
C ALA A 95 65.64 25.39 35.23
N ALA A 96 64.89 25.77 34.17
CA ALA A 96 65.19 26.77 33.12
C ALA A 96 66.41 26.64 32.18
N ARG A 97 66.19 26.61 30.85
CA ARG A 97 66.24 27.77 29.91
C ARG A 97 66.34 27.29 28.44
N LYS A 98 65.72 28.06 27.53
CA LYS A 98 65.65 27.94 26.06
C LYS A 98 67.03 27.96 25.34
N LEU A 99 67.14 27.27 24.20
CA LEU A 99 67.32 27.77 22.80
C LEU A 99 68.20 26.83 21.92
N ASN A 100 67.71 26.63 20.69
CA ASN A 100 68.44 26.33 19.44
C ASN A 100 69.25 25.03 19.29
N GLU A 101 68.75 24.08 18.48
CA GLU A 101 69.32 23.70 17.17
C GLU A 101 68.54 22.54 16.51
N PRO A 102 68.59 22.40 15.17
CA PRO A 102 67.63 21.59 14.41
C PRO A 102 67.99 20.09 14.40
N ILE A 103 66.96 19.25 14.50
CA ILE A 103 67.10 17.80 14.35
C ILE A 103 67.31 17.46 12.87
N ASN A 104 68.49 16.91 12.61
CA ASN A 104 69.04 16.43 11.36
C ASN A 104 68.21 15.24 10.81
N TYR A 105 67.79 15.31 9.55
CA TYR A 105 67.13 14.20 8.84
C TYR A 105 68.17 13.11 8.51
N GLY A 106 67.85 11.88 8.90
CA GLY A 106 68.68 10.71 8.70
C GLY A 106 69.05 10.44 7.24
N SER A 107 70.36 10.49 6.99
CA SER A 107 71.15 9.61 6.12
C SER A 107 70.48 9.01 4.88
N ILE A 108 70.79 9.64 3.75
CA ILE A 108 70.79 9.08 2.39
C ILE A 108 71.87 7.98 2.32
N SER A 109 71.50 6.75 1.92
CA SER A 109 72.47 5.74 1.54
C SER A 109 73.00 6.05 0.14
N SER A 110 74.22 6.58 0.07
CA SER A 110 75.00 6.70 -1.16
C SER A 110 75.48 5.31 -1.61
N TYR A 111 74.90 4.77 -2.69
CA TYR A 111 75.57 3.72 -3.46
C TYR A 111 76.62 4.38 -4.36
N GLY A 112 77.83 3.82 -4.32
CA GLY A 112 79.03 4.37 -4.93
C GLY A 112 78.91 4.60 -6.44
N ILE A 113 79.47 5.75 -6.83
CA ILE A 113 79.75 6.14 -8.20
C ILE A 113 80.95 5.30 -8.67
N ASN A 114 80.76 4.48 -9.70
CA ASN A 114 81.85 4.05 -10.56
C ASN A 114 81.93 5.07 -11.70
N GLU A 115 82.99 5.86 -11.71
CA GLU A 115 83.44 6.60 -12.88
C GLU A 115 83.82 5.60 -13.98
N ASN A 116 83.16 5.68 -15.13
CA ASN A 116 83.79 5.67 -16.45
C ASN A 116 82.74 5.91 -17.55
N ASN A 117 83.13 6.76 -18.51
CA ASN A 117 82.56 7.04 -19.83
C ASN A 117 81.50 8.16 -19.97
N GLU A 118 82.04 9.34 -20.30
CA GLU A 118 81.75 10.15 -21.50
C GLU A 118 80.29 10.38 -21.95
N ASN A 119 79.93 11.67 -21.90
CA ASN A 119 79.14 12.43 -22.87
C ASN A 119 77.71 11.96 -23.19
N GLY A 120 76.75 12.56 -22.50
CA GLY A 120 75.37 12.70 -22.96
C GLY A 120 74.55 13.49 -21.94
N GLU A 121 74.16 14.71 -22.28
CA GLU A 121 73.11 15.46 -21.58
C GLU A 121 71.79 14.68 -21.69
N GLY A 122 71.57 13.73 -20.77
CA GLY A 122 70.26 13.18 -20.48
C GLY A 122 69.67 13.96 -19.33
N ILE A 123 68.71 14.84 -19.62
CA ILE A 123 67.81 15.37 -18.61
C ILE A 123 67.23 14.17 -17.85
N ASP A 124 67.32 14.19 -16.53
CA ASP A 124 66.94 13.07 -15.66
C ASP A 124 65.41 12.88 -15.67
N ASP A 125 64.91 12.19 -16.69
CA ASP A 125 63.50 11.82 -16.88
C ASP A 125 62.94 11.10 -15.64
N SER A 126 63.79 10.51 -14.79
CA SER A 126 63.39 9.80 -13.58
C SER A 126 62.87 10.71 -12.46
N VAL A 127 63.25 12.00 -12.45
CA VAL A 127 62.77 13.01 -11.49
C VAL A 127 61.41 13.54 -11.93
N TYR A 128 61.24 13.85 -13.22
CA TYR A 128 59.96 14.28 -13.80
C TYR A 128 58.88 13.20 -13.67
N LEU A 129 59.22 11.93 -13.95
CA LEU A 129 58.30 10.79 -13.78
C LEU A 129 57.87 10.60 -12.32
N ARG A 130 58.69 11.01 -11.34
CA ARG A 130 58.38 10.87 -9.90
C ARG A 130 57.47 11.99 -9.39
N ASP A 131 57.60 13.20 -9.94
CA ASP A 131 56.74 14.34 -9.64
C ASP A 131 55.35 14.21 -10.29
N ASP A 132 55.28 13.67 -11.52
CA ASP A 132 54.01 13.36 -12.19
C ASP A 132 53.21 12.28 -11.44
N GLU A 133 53.87 11.18 -11.02
CA GLU A 133 53.24 10.14 -10.19
C GLU A 133 52.71 10.68 -8.85
N TYR A 134 53.40 11.66 -8.25
CA TYR A 134 52.98 12.28 -7.00
C TYR A 134 51.75 13.18 -7.21
N ASP A 135 51.76 13.99 -8.26
CA ASP A 135 50.65 14.89 -8.56
C ASP A 135 49.37 14.12 -8.92
N ASP A 136 49.47 13.01 -9.65
CA ASP A 136 48.30 12.21 -10.00
C ASP A 136 47.72 11.40 -8.84
N ARG A 137 48.56 10.89 -7.94
CA ARG A 137 48.09 10.36 -6.64
C ARG A 137 47.42 11.44 -5.80
N ARG A 138 47.92 12.69 -5.86
CA ARG A 138 47.33 13.83 -5.13
C ARG A 138 45.98 14.21 -5.73
N LYS A 139 45.85 14.31 -7.06
CA LYS A 139 44.57 14.54 -7.78
C LYS A 139 43.56 13.44 -7.46
N TYR A 140 43.96 12.18 -7.52
CA TYR A 140 43.10 11.04 -7.17
C TYR A 140 42.64 11.09 -5.71
N LYS A 141 43.53 11.34 -4.75
CA LYS A 141 43.15 11.46 -3.33
C LYS A 141 42.16 12.60 -3.08
N ARG A 142 42.37 13.75 -3.75
CA ARG A 142 41.47 14.91 -3.66
C ARG A 142 40.11 14.58 -4.25
N PHE A 143 40.08 14.03 -5.46
CA PHE A 143 38.87 13.54 -6.12
C PHE A 143 38.09 12.55 -5.25
N MET A 144 38.76 11.52 -4.71
CA MET A 144 38.11 10.51 -3.87
C MET A 144 37.56 11.09 -2.56
N ARG A 145 38.24 12.07 -1.97
CA ARG A 145 37.74 12.77 -0.78
C ARG A 145 36.47 13.56 -1.12
N ASP A 146 36.53 14.38 -2.16
CA ASP A 146 35.43 15.26 -2.56
C ASP A 146 34.23 14.43 -3.04
N TRP A 147 34.47 13.29 -3.70
CA TRP A 147 33.43 12.34 -4.09
C TRP A 147 32.78 11.63 -2.92
N ARG A 148 33.58 11.14 -1.96
CA ARG A 148 33.03 10.50 -0.75
C ARG A 148 32.16 11.47 0.04
N LEU A 149 32.56 12.74 0.10
CA LEU A 149 31.74 13.79 0.67
C LEU A 149 30.41 13.91 -0.08
N LEU A 150 30.43 13.98 -1.41
CA LEU A 150 29.21 14.06 -2.22
C LEU A 150 28.29 12.86 -2.02
N MET A 151 28.82 11.65 -1.97
CA MET A 151 28.04 10.43 -1.72
C MET A 151 27.38 10.42 -0.35
N VAL A 152 28.09 10.87 0.69
CA VAL A 152 27.52 11.05 2.03
C VAL A 152 26.40 12.08 1.99
N ILE A 153 26.60 13.22 1.31
CA ILE A 153 25.57 14.25 1.14
C ILE A 153 24.33 13.67 0.46
N LEU A 154 24.48 12.92 -0.64
CA LEU A 154 23.37 12.27 -1.34
C LEU A 154 22.60 11.29 -0.43
N VAL A 155 23.31 10.45 0.33
CA VAL A 155 22.67 9.51 1.27
C VAL A 155 21.94 10.25 2.39
N VAL A 156 22.52 11.33 2.93
CA VAL A 156 21.88 12.16 3.97
C VAL A 156 20.62 12.83 3.42
N ILE A 157 20.68 13.44 2.23
CA ILE A 157 19.51 14.06 1.60
C ILE A 157 18.44 13.01 1.32
N SER A 158 18.80 11.84 0.77
CA SER A 158 17.86 10.73 0.57
C SER A 158 17.25 10.23 1.88
N SER A 159 18.00 10.23 2.99
CA SER A 159 17.51 9.83 4.31
C SER A 159 16.50 10.84 4.85
N VAL A 160 16.78 12.13 4.73
CA VAL A 160 15.84 13.21 5.09
C VAL A 160 14.60 13.13 4.22
N TRP A 161 14.75 12.91 2.92
CA TRP A 161 13.65 12.76 1.97
C TRP A 161 12.79 11.53 2.29
N LEU A 162 13.39 10.40 2.65
CA LEU A 162 12.69 9.18 3.08
C LEU A 162 11.81 9.44 4.31
N VAL A 163 12.38 10.11 5.33
CA VAL A 163 11.65 10.44 6.56
C VAL A 163 10.52 11.43 6.25
N ALA A 164 10.79 12.47 5.46
CA ALA A 164 9.78 13.44 5.05
C ALA A 164 8.63 12.79 4.27
N ALA A 165 8.94 11.92 3.31
CA ALA A 165 7.95 11.16 2.55
C ALA A 165 7.11 10.24 3.46
N PHE A 166 7.76 9.54 4.39
CA PHE A 166 7.05 8.67 5.34
C PHE A 166 6.10 9.47 6.25
N ILE A 167 6.56 10.60 6.80
CA ILE A 167 5.73 11.44 7.66
C ILE A 167 4.55 12.03 6.87
N SER A 168 4.80 12.52 5.67
CA SER A 168 3.77 13.12 4.81
C SER A 168 2.71 12.10 4.36
N ASP A 169 3.11 10.87 4.05
CA ASP A 169 2.17 9.87 3.54
C ASP A 169 1.41 9.14 4.64
N TYR A 170 1.96 9.01 5.85
CA TYR A 170 1.42 8.13 6.88
C TYR A 170 1.00 8.81 8.18
N LEU A 171 1.47 10.03 8.47
CA LEU A 171 1.21 10.69 9.74
C LEU A 171 0.44 12.00 9.58
N PHE A 172 0.88 12.90 8.70
CA PHE A 172 0.32 14.25 8.60
C PHE A 172 0.12 14.70 7.15
N ASN A 173 -0.99 15.39 6.90
CA ASN A 173 -1.20 16.09 5.63
C ASN A 173 -0.40 17.41 5.62
N ILE A 174 0.73 17.42 4.91
CA ILE A 174 1.55 18.63 4.74
C ILE A 174 1.08 19.37 3.48
N SER A 175 0.26 20.41 3.67
CA SER A 175 -0.42 21.18 2.60
C SER A 175 0.51 21.66 1.48
N PHE A 176 1.75 22.06 1.78
CA PHE A 176 2.72 22.53 0.78
C PHE A 176 3.13 21.46 -0.26
N MET A 177 3.04 20.18 0.10
CA MET A 177 3.63 19.10 -0.69
C MET A 177 2.72 18.51 -1.80
N ASN A 178 1.50 19.04 -2.01
CA ASN A 178 0.49 18.48 -2.94
C ASN A 178 0.34 16.96 -2.82
N TYR A 179 -0.66 16.54 -2.04
CA TYR A 179 -0.89 15.14 -1.71
C TYR A 179 -0.93 14.20 -2.95
N ASN A 180 -0.18 13.10 -2.88
CA ASN A 180 -0.13 12.09 -3.94
C ASN A 180 -1.39 11.21 -3.87
N ARG A 181 -2.36 11.46 -4.75
CA ARG A 181 -3.65 10.75 -4.78
C ARG A 181 -3.54 9.31 -5.29
N THR A 182 -2.40 8.97 -5.89
CA THR A 182 -2.00 7.61 -6.26
C THR A 182 -1.03 6.99 -5.25
N ALA A 183 -0.89 7.56 -4.04
CA ALA A 183 0.08 7.10 -3.06
C ALA A 183 -0.04 5.59 -2.78
N GLY A 184 1.13 4.94 -2.77
CA GLY A 184 1.31 3.52 -2.49
C GLY A 184 2.59 3.33 -1.69
N PHE A 185 3.46 2.41 -2.11
CA PHE A 185 4.80 2.20 -1.52
C PHE A 185 5.94 2.53 -2.50
N GLU A 186 5.59 3.05 -3.69
CA GLU A 186 6.53 3.28 -4.79
C GLU A 186 7.61 4.31 -4.43
N ASP A 187 7.19 5.47 -3.90
CA ASP A 187 8.10 6.56 -3.54
C ASP A 187 9.13 6.10 -2.51
N ILE A 188 8.67 5.49 -1.40
CA ILE A 188 9.53 4.94 -0.36
C ILE A 188 10.48 3.87 -0.91
N ALA A 189 9.98 2.95 -1.74
CA ALA A 189 10.80 1.89 -2.30
C ALA A 189 11.90 2.43 -3.22
N LEU A 190 11.59 3.41 -4.07
CA LEU A 190 12.57 4.06 -4.95
C LEU A 190 13.66 4.78 -4.16
N ILE A 191 13.27 5.50 -3.09
CA ILE A 191 14.23 6.17 -2.21
C ILE A 191 15.14 5.14 -1.55
N PHE A 192 14.58 4.04 -1.02
CA PHE A 192 15.34 2.95 -0.41
C PHE A 192 16.36 2.34 -1.37
N ILE A 193 15.97 2.07 -2.61
CA ILE A 193 16.86 1.50 -3.64
C ILE A 193 17.99 2.47 -3.99
N SER A 194 17.67 3.75 -4.15
CA SER A 194 18.67 4.79 -4.41
C SER A 194 19.69 4.86 -3.26
N MET A 195 19.20 4.75 -2.01
CA MET A 195 20.03 4.82 -0.82
C MET A 195 20.94 3.59 -0.72
N ILE A 196 20.41 2.38 -0.93
CA ILE A 196 21.22 1.15 -0.95
C ILE A 196 22.29 1.24 -2.04
N ALA A 197 21.93 1.66 -3.26
CA ALA A 197 22.88 1.80 -4.36
C ALA A 197 23.99 2.82 -4.04
N ASN A 198 23.64 3.99 -3.51
CA ASN A 198 24.62 5.02 -3.14
C ASN A 198 25.53 4.58 -1.98
N ILE A 199 24.98 3.91 -0.97
CA ILE A 199 25.77 3.34 0.14
C ILE A 199 26.77 2.32 -0.39
N MET A 200 26.36 1.46 -1.32
CA MET A 200 27.27 0.49 -1.93
C MET A 200 28.35 1.18 -2.76
N THR A 201 28.01 2.19 -3.56
CA THR A 201 29.00 3.02 -4.27
C THR A 201 29.97 3.70 -3.29
N TYR A 202 29.48 4.19 -2.15
CA TYR A 202 30.34 4.79 -1.12
C TYR A 202 31.31 3.77 -0.48
N LEU A 203 30.78 2.62 -0.05
CA LEU A 203 31.55 1.61 0.69
C LEU A 203 32.58 0.91 -0.21
N LEU A 204 32.21 0.67 -1.47
CA LEU A 204 32.88 -0.33 -2.29
C LEU A 204 33.75 0.26 -3.42
N SER A 205 33.59 1.54 -3.77
CA SER A 205 34.35 2.13 -4.89
C SER A 205 35.79 2.51 -4.52
N ARG A 206 36.75 1.73 -5.04
CA ARG A 206 38.20 2.01 -5.03
C ARG A 206 38.79 1.80 -6.42
N ILE A 207 39.88 2.49 -6.75
CA ILE A 207 40.51 2.39 -8.09
C ILE A 207 40.88 0.96 -8.48
N GLY A 208 41.27 0.13 -7.52
CA GLY A 208 41.62 -1.28 -7.73
C GLY A 208 40.44 -2.23 -7.93
N GLN A 209 39.22 -1.78 -7.66
CA GLN A 209 37.99 -2.60 -7.64
C GLN A 209 36.99 -2.17 -8.73
N TYR A 210 37.39 -1.23 -9.60
CA TYR A 210 36.53 -0.74 -10.69
C TYR A 210 36.09 -1.85 -11.65
N SER A 211 34.79 -1.84 -11.96
CA SER A 211 34.14 -2.68 -12.96
C SER A 211 33.34 -1.82 -13.94
N LYS A 212 33.50 -2.05 -15.26
CA LYS A 212 32.66 -1.39 -16.29
C LYS A 212 31.17 -1.73 -16.13
N VAL A 213 30.87 -2.91 -15.58
CA VAL A 213 29.50 -3.38 -15.32
C VAL A 213 28.78 -2.45 -14.36
N GLU A 214 29.49 -1.86 -13.40
CA GLU A 214 28.92 -0.94 -12.42
C GLU A 214 28.41 0.35 -13.07
N GLN A 215 29.21 0.90 -13.99
CA GLN A 215 28.86 2.11 -14.74
C GLN A 215 27.60 1.87 -15.56
N TYR A 216 27.57 0.79 -16.33
CA TYR A 216 26.40 0.42 -17.11
C TYR A 216 25.19 0.14 -16.22
N ALA A 217 25.36 -0.50 -15.07
CA ALA A 217 24.28 -0.75 -14.12
C ALA A 217 23.67 0.57 -13.63
N ASN A 218 24.46 1.56 -13.23
CA ASN A 218 23.94 2.86 -12.81
C ASN A 218 23.24 3.62 -13.95
N MET A 219 23.75 3.54 -15.19
CA MET A 219 23.08 4.10 -16.35
C MET A 219 21.73 3.43 -16.62
N ILE A 220 21.65 2.10 -16.51
CA ILE A 220 20.41 1.33 -16.68
C ILE A 220 19.42 1.67 -15.55
N LEU A 221 19.87 1.73 -14.29
CA LEU A 221 19.02 2.11 -13.16
C LEU A 221 18.42 3.52 -13.37
N CYS A 222 19.24 4.49 -13.79
CA CYS A 222 18.78 5.83 -14.16
C CYS A 222 17.73 5.78 -15.29
N GLY A 223 18.04 5.09 -16.38
CA GLY A 223 17.14 4.96 -17.53
C GLY A 223 15.80 4.30 -17.16
N LEU A 224 15.82 3.23 -16.37
CA LEU A 224 14.61 2.57 -15.88
C LEU A 224 13.79 3.50 -14.98
N THR A 225 14.42 4.28 -14.09
CA THR A 225 13.67 5.24 -13.26
C THR A 225 13.01 6.35 -14.07
N LEU A 226 13.69 6.89 -15.09
CA LEU A 226 13.10 7.88 -15.99
C LEU A 226 11.99 7.27 -16.87
N LEU A 227 12.14 6.02 -17.29
CA LEU A 227 11.10 5.29 -18.02
C LEU A 227 9.85 5.10 -17.16
N ASN A 228 9.98 4.81 -15.87
CA ASN A 228 8.84 4.72 -14.96
C ASN A 228 8.12 6.07 -14.81
N LEU A 229 8.87 7.16 -14.65
CA LEU A 229 8.29 8.50 -14.63
C LEU A 229 7.56 8.80 -15.94
N PHE A 230 8.13 8.44 -17.08
CA PHE A 230 7.51 8.59 -18.38
C PHE A 230 6.19 7.80 -18.48
N ILE A 231 6.17 6.52 -18.10
CA ILE A 231 4.95 5.69 -18.06
C ILE A 231 3.85 6.34 -17.21
N ALA A 232 4.23 6.86 -16.04
CA ALA A 232 3.30 7.51 -15.13
C ALA A 232 2.72 8.82 -15.72
N VAL A 233 3.55 9.64 -16.37
CA VAL A 233 3.12 10.89 -17.02
C VAL A 233 2.31 10.65 -18.29
N CYS A 234 2.58 9.57 -19.04
CA CYS A 234 1.79 9.21 -20.23
C CYS A 234 0.36 8.76 -19.88
N THR A 235 0.17 8.19 -18.69
CA THR A 235 -1.14 7.69 -18.25
C THR A 235 -1.97 8.83 -17.66
N ARG A 236 -3.04 9.27 -18.33
CA ARG A 236 -3.87 10.43 -17.89
C ARG A 236 -4.33 10.30 -16.43
N TYR A 237 -4.81 9.12 -16.02
CA TYR A 237 -5.28 8.85 -14.66
C TYR A 237 -4.18 9.13 -13.62
N THR A 238 -2.99 8.57 -13.84
CA THR A 238 -1.82 8.73 -12.96
C THR A 238 -1.28 10.15 -13.00
N ARG A 239 -1.10 10.75 -14.19
CA ARG A 239 -0.60 12.12 -14.35
C ARG A 239 -1.41 13.15 -13.58
N THR A 240 -2.73 13.06 -13.55
CA THR A 240 -3.58 14.02 -12.82
C THR A 240 -3.56 13.84 -11.31
N ARG A 241 -3.13 12.67 -10.82
CA ARG A 241 -3.15 12.28 -9.40
C ARG A 241 -1.76 12.28 -8.76
N MET A 242 -0.73 12.19 -9.58
CA MET A 242 0.66 12.23 -9.16
C MET A 242 0.96 13.60 -8.56
N GLY A 243 1.28 13.61 -7.27
CA GLY A 243 1.72 14.81 -6.57
C GLY A 243 3.10 15.27 -7.03
N LYS A 244 3.47 16.50 -6.66
CA LYS A 244 4.81 17.05 -6.95
C LYS A 244 5.91 16.22 -6.28
N VAL A 245 5.65 15.70 -5.08
CA VAL A 245 6.56 14.81 -4.33
C VAL A 245 6.89 13.54 -5.12
N GLY A 246 5.90 12.91 -5.75
CA GLY A 246 6.12 11.72 -6.58
C GLY A 246 7.06 12.03 -7.74
N VAL A 247 6.77 13.08 -8.51
CA VAL A 247 7.64 13.51 -9.64
C VAL A 247 9.06 13.81 -9.15
N MET A 248 9.20 14.58 -8.07
CA MET A 248 10.51 14.93 -7.51
C MET A 248 11.27 13.71 -7.00
N THR A 249 10.57 12.69 -6.47
CA THR A 249 11.20 11.44 -6.03
C THR A 249 11.81 10.70 -7.22
N TYR A 250 11.08 10.54 -8.33
CA TYR A 250 11.63 9.94 -9.55
C TYR A 250 12.83 10.72 -10.09
N LEU A 251 12.74 12.06 -10.15
CA LEU A 251 13.83 12.91 -10.63
C LEU A 251 15.06 12.85 -9.72
N TRP A 252 14.86 12.90 -8.40
CA TRP A 252 15.94 12.80 -7.41
C TRP A 252 16.67 11.46 -7.50
N VAL A 253 15.92 10.36 -7.59
CA VAL A 253 16.50 9.02 -7.69
C VAL A 253 17.26 8.86 -9.02
N ALA A 254 16.70 9.32 -10.14
CA ALA A 254 17.38 9.31 -11.43
C ALA A 254 18.66 10.17 -11.40
N PHE A 255 18.59 11.37 -10.82
CA PHE A 255 19.76 12.24 -10.61
C PHE A 255 20.84 11.55 -9.79
N SER A 256 20.46 10.88 -8.69
CA SER A 256 21.39 10.15 -7.83
C SER A 256 22.12 9.01 -8.58
N PHE A 257 21.40 8.26 -9.43
CA PHE A 257 22.02 7.24 -10.28
C PHE A 257 22.91 7.84 -11.36
N ALA A 258 22.51 8.96 -11.97
CA ALA A 258 23.31 9.66 -12.96
C ALA A 258 24.64 10.17 -12.36
N VAL A 259 24.58 10.76 -11.16
CA VAL A 259 25.78 11.19 -10.42
C VAL A 259 26.67 9.98 -10.15
N SER A 260 26.13 8.87 -9.66
CA SER A 260 26.90 7.63 -9.44
C SER A 260 27.57 7.09 -10.73
N ALA A 261 26.88 7.13 -11.86
CA ALA A 261 27.43 6.73 -13.16
C ALA A 261 28.57 7.66 -13.63
N LEU A 262 28.43 8.98 -13.44
CA LEU A 262 29.45 9.96 -13.79
C LEU A 262 30.74 9.75 -13.00
N PHE A 263 30.63 9.38 -11.72
CA PHE A 263 31.80 9.05 -10.93
C PHE A 263 32.51 7.80 -11.39
N GLU A 264 31.78 6.74 -11.70
CA GLU A 264 32.39 5.51 -12.20
C GLU A 264 33.07 5.76 -13.55
N TRP A 265 32.51 6.63 -14.40
CA TRP A 265 33.17 7.11 -15.60
C TRP A 265 34.48 7.87 -15.30
N TYR A 266 34.48 8.78 -14.33
CA TYR A 266 35.70 9.49 -13.97
C TYR A 266 36.74 8.55 -13.35
N LEU A 267 36.32 7.62 -12.49
CA LEU A 267 37.19 6.62 -11.87
C LEU A 267 37.83 5.66 -12.90
N TYR A 268 37.12 5.36 -13.99
CA TYR A 268 37.69 4.66 -15.16
C TYR A 268 38.86 5.41 -15.79
N THR A 269 38.75 6.74 -15.91
CA THR A 269 39.83 7.58 -16.46
C THR A 269 41.10 7.49 -15.60
N PHE A 270 40.98 7.56 -14.27
CA PHE A 270 42.13 7.38 -13.36
C PHE A 270 42.72 5.98 -13.44
N LYS A 271 41.88 4.95 -13.56
CA LYS A 271 42.36 3.56 -13.72
C LYS A 271 43.17 3.41 -15.00
N ASN A 272 42.64 3.86 -16.14
CA ASN A 272 43.33 3.79 -17.42
C ASN A 272 44.66 4.56 -17.42
N TYR A 273 44.70 5.71 -16.75
CA TYR A 273 45.95 6.45 -16.56
C TYR A 273 46.96 5.59 -15.76
N SER A 274 46.55 5.05 -14.62
CA SER A 274 47.42 4.22 -13.77
C SER A 274 47.90 2.91 -14.41
N ASP A 275 47.08 2.29 -15.27
CA ASP A 275 47.44 1.05 -15.96
C ASP A 275 48.41 1.33 -17.13
N ARG A 276 48.28 2.47 -17.83
CA ARG A 276 49.24 2.92 -18.85
C ARG A 276 50.64 3.14 -18.26
N GLU A 277 50.74 3.79 -17.11
CA GLU A 277 52.00 3.98 -16.39
C GLU A 277 52.64 2.66 -15.92
N ARG A 278 51.85 1.66 -15.50
CA ARG A 278 52.40 0.33 -15.16
C ARG A 278 52.98 -0.39 -16.36
N HIS A 279 52.40 -0.19 -17.55
CA HIS A 279 52.89 -0.81 -18.77
C HIS A 279 54.17 -0.15 -19.31
N THR A 280 54.41 1.12 -19.01
CA THR A 280 55.68 1.81 -19.28
C THR A 280 56.74 1.47 -18.24
N ASN A 281 56.39 1.41 -16.95
CA ASN A 281 57.27 1.02 -15.84
C ASN A 281 57.36 -0.51 -15.63
N LYS A 282 57.67 -1.27 -16.69
CA LYS A 282 57.76 -2.76 -16.70
C LYS A 282 58.78 -3.38 -15.72
N GLY A 283 59.59 -2.60 -15.00
CA GLY A 283 60.70 -3.09 -14.17
C GLY A 283 60.41 -3.36 -12.68
N ARG A 284 59.27 -2.93 -12.13
CA ARG A 284 58.94 -3.16 -10.70
C ARG A 284 57.55 -3.76 -10.55
N SER A 285 57.43 -5.06 -10.79
CA SER A 285 56.20 -5.79 -10.51
C SER A 285 55.94 -5.85 -9.00
N ALA A 286 54.98 -5.04 -8.54
CA ALA A 286 54.36 -5.23 -7.25
C ALA A 286 53.51 -6.51 -7.33
N TRP A 287 54.06 -7.63 -6.89
CA TRP A 287 53.29 -8.86 -6.65
C TRP A 287 52.22 -8.55 -5.59
N LYS A 288 50.99 -8.26 -6.01
CA LYS A 288 49.85 -8.37 -5.09
C LYS A 288 49.80 -9.83 -4.64
N THR A 289 49.92 -10.07 -3.34
CA THR A 289 49.68 -11.39 -2.75
C THR A 289 48.33 -11.94 -3.24
N THR A 290 48.27 -13.21 -3.62
CA THR A 290 47.05 -13.87 -4.15
C THR A 290 45.81 -13.61 -3.28
N THR A 291 46.00 -13.52 -1.96
CA THR A 291 44.96 -13.20 -0.96
C THR A 291 44.40 -11.79 -1.09
N ALA A 292 45.24 -10.78 -1.35
CA ALA A 292 44.82 -9.39 -1.54
C ALA A 292 44.07 -9.22 -2.88
N ALA A 293 44.52 -9.91 -3.93
CA ALA A 293 43.80 -9.97 -5.20
C ALA A 293 42.42 -10.64 -5.02
N LEU A 294 42.35 -11.83 -4.41
CA LEU A 294 41.09 -12.53 -4.16
C LEU A 294 40.09 -11.69 -3.35
N LYS A 295 40.57 -10.94 -2.34
CA LYS A 295 39.73 -10.01 -1.58
C LYS A 295 39.14 -8.91 -2.46
N ASP A 296 39.95 -8.29 -3.33
CA ASP A 296 39.48 -7.26 -4.26
C ASP A 296 38.43 -7.80 -5.24
N TRP A 297 38.64 -9.02 -5.77
CA TRP A 297 37.68 -9.68 -6.67
C TRP A 297 36.37 -10.05 -5.97
N SER A 298 36.43 -10.58 -4.73
CA SER A 298 35.24 -10.97 -3.97
C SER A 298 34.34 -9.77 -3.68
N PHE A 299 34.95 -8.62 -3.39
CA PHE A 299 34.25 -7.40 -3.04
C PHE A 299 33.62 -6.73 -4.27
N ALA A 300 34.36 -6.66 -5.39
CA ALA A 300 33.80 -6.26 -6.67
C ALA A 300 32.67 -7.20 -7.13
N GLY A 301 32.81 -8.51 -6.91
CA GLY A 301 31.76 -9.50 -7.19
C GLY A 301 30.48 -9.25 -6.39
N ALA A 302 30.61 -9.01 -5.08
CA ALA A 302 29.48 -8.69 -4.21
C ALA A 302 28.76 -7.40 -4.64
N GLN A 303 29.50 -6.35 -4.98
CA GLN A 303 28.95 -5.08 -5.46
C GLN A 303 28.13 -5.26 -6.76
N ASN A 304 28.70 -5.97 -7.74
CA ASN A 304 28.04 -6.26 -8.99
C ASN A 304 26.78 -7.10 -8.79
N MET A 305 26.83 -8.08 -7.88
CA MET A 305 25.66 -8.90 -7.53
C MET A 305 24.54 -8.06 -6.93
N ILE A 306 24.84 -7.15 -6.00
CA ILE A 306 23.82 -6.29 -5.40
C ILE A 306 23.20 -5.38 -6.46
N LYS A 307 24.01 -4.72 -7.31
CA LYS A 307 23.49 -3.88 -8.39
C LYS A 307 22.65 -4.67 -9.40
N LEU A 308 23.04 -5.92 -9.70
CA LEU A 308 22.26 -6.83 -10.53
C LEU A 308 20.88 -7.12 -9.90
N VAL A 309 20.83 -7.36 -8.59
CA VAL A 309 19.57 -7.53 -7.85
C VAL A 309 18.72 -6.27 -7.89
N LEU A 310 19.31 -5.08 -7.68
CA LEU A 310 18.57 -3.80 -7.76
C LEU A 310 18.03 -3.54 -9.17
N MET A 311 18.79 -3.90 -10.20
CA MET A 311 18.36 -3.80 -11.60
C MET A 311 17.22 -4.78 -11.90
N GLY A 312 17.31 -6.03 -11.42
CA GLY A 312 16.23 -7.01 -11.52
C GLY A 312 14.96 -6.54 -10.82
N TYR A 313 15.10 -5.95 -9.63
CA TYR A 313 13.98 -5.30 -8.93
C TYR A 313 13.38 -4.17 -9.78
N LEU A 314 14.17 -3.21 -10.29
CA LEU A 314 13.63 -2.07 -11.04
C LEU A 314 13.02 -2.50 -12.37
N LEU A 315 13.51 -3.57 -12.97
CA LEU A 315 12.88 -4.17 -14.15
C LEU A 315 11.48 -4.68 -13.81
N LEU A 316 11.33 -5.45 -12.73
CA LEU A 316 10.02 -5.96 -12.27
C LEU A 316 9.07 -4.81 -11.86
N PHE A 317 9.61 -3.80 -11.18
CA PHE A 317 8.90 -2.55 -10.88
C PHE A 317 8.38 -1.86 -12.15
N THR A 318 9.21 -1.77 -13.18
CA THR A 318 8.84 -1.19 -14.48
C THR A 318 7.75 -2.00 -15.16
N LEU A 319 7.87 -3.34 -15.16
CA LEU A 319 6.84 -4.22 -15.70
C LEU A 319 5.51 -4.07 -14.95
N ASN A 320 5.55 -3.90 -13.62
CA ASN A 320 4.37 -3.68 -12.80
C ASN A 320 3.68 -2.34 -13.15
N ASN A 321 4.45 -1.25 -13.26
CA ASN A 321 3.91 0.06 -13.65
C ASN A 321 3.36 0.06 -15.08
N PHE A 322 4.03 -0.65 -15.99
CA PHE A 322 3.52 -0.86 -17.34
C PHE A 322 2.20 -1.64 -17.35
N LEU A 323 2.11 -2.73 -16.58
CA LEU A 323 0.88 -3.51 -16.44
C LEU A 323 -0.26 -2.64 -15.88
N HIS A 324 0.01 -1.82 -14.87
CA HIS A 324 -0.98 -0.90 -14.32
C HIS A 324 -1.43 0.15 -15.35
N ALA A 325 -0.52 0.70 -16.15
CA ALA A 325 -0.84 1.61 -17.24
C ALA A 325 -1.73 0.95 -18.32
N VAL A 326 -1.42 -0.30 -18.70
CA VAL A 326 -2.25 -1.10 -19.61
C VAL A 326 -3.63 -1.37 -19.02
N ASP A 327 -3.71 -1.68 -17.73
CA ASP A 327 -4.97 -1.94 -17.04
C ASP A 327 -5.87 -0.70 -17.03
N LEU A 328 -5.31 0.46 -16.70
CA LEU A 328 -6.01 1.75 -16.74
C LEU A 328 -6.43 2.12 -18.16
N HIS A 329 -5.59 1.84 -19.16
CA HIS A 329 -5.93 2.07 -20.56
C HIS A 329 -7.11 1.20 -21.02
N ARG A 330 -7.13 -0.09 -20.65
CA ARG A 330 -8.24 -1.01 -20.96
C ARG A 330 -9.50 -0.70 -20.16
N ALA A 331 -9.34 -0.20 -18.94
CA ALA A 331 -10.43 0.27 -18.09
C ALA A 331 -10.88 1.70 -18.42
N ARG A 332 -10.39 2.31 -19.50
CA ARG A 332 -10.71 3.70 -19.86
C ARG A 332 -12.20 3.97 -19.99
N ASN A 333 -13.00 3.00 -20.46
CA ASN A 333 -14.45 3.16 -20.56
C ASN A 333 -15.14 3.27 -19.18
N LEU A 334 -14.56 2.69 -18.12
CA LEU A 334 -15.03 2.86 -16.74
C LEU A 334 -14.68 4.24 -16.16
N ILE A 335 -13.62 4.86 -16.68
CA ILE A 335 -13.08 6.12 -16.20
C ILE A 335 -13.66 7.31 -16.98
N ASN A 336 -13.87 7.18 -18.29
CA ASN A 336 -14.36 8.24 -19.18
C ASN A 336 -15.86 8.57 -18.98
N SER A 337 -16.64 7.72 -18.31
CA SER A 337 -18.01 8.03 -17.92
C SER A 337 -18.11 9.18 -16.89
N MET A 338 -16.97 9.76 -16.48
CA MET A 338 -16.84 11.09 -15.85
C MET A 338 -17.73 12.18 -16.50
N GLN A 339 -18.15 11.98 -17.75
CA GLN A 339 -18.98 12.92 -18.50
C GLN A 339 -20.07 12.19 -19.30
N ALA A 340 -20.62 11.10 -18.76
CA ALA A 340 -21.88 10.58 -19.26
C ALA A 340 -23.00 11.48 -18.73
N SER A 341 -23.63 12.23 -19.63
CA SER A 341 -24.80 13.07 -19.39
C SER A 341 -25.80 12.38 -18.46
N ALA A 342 -26.50 13.16 -17.63
CA ALA A 342 -27.52 12.75 -16.66
C ALA A 342 -28.76 12.01 -17.26
N THR A 343 -28.62 11.43 -18.45
CA THR A 343 -29.67 10.84 -19.28
C THR A 343 -29.44 9.36 -19.60
N SER A 344 -28.40 8.71 -19.06
CA SER A 344 -28.15 7.27 -19.25
C SER A 344 -28.45 6.45 -18.01
N ASP A 345 -29.15 5.33 -18.17
CA ASP A 345 -29.52 4.37 -17.11
C ASP A 345 -28.33 3.88 -16.26
N ASN A 346 -27.11 4.01 -16.75
CA ASN A 346 -25.89 3.65 -16.02
C ASN A 346 -24.95 4.85 -15.96
N TRP A 347 -24.47 5.17 -14.77
CA TRP A 347 -23.61 6.32 -14.52
C TRP A 347 -22.42 5.92 -13.63
N SER A 348 -21.23 6.44 -13.94
CA SER A 348 -19.98 6.05 -13.26
C SER A 348 -18.97 7.19 -13.34
N ALA A 349 -18.65 7.84 -12.22
CA ALA A 349 -17.82 9.03 -12.24
C ALA A 349 -16.96 9.19 -10.97
N LEU A 350 -15.99 10.09 -11.05
CA LEU A 350 -15.08 10.44 -9.96
C LEU A 350 -15.50 11.78 -9.37
N HIS A 351 -15.84 11.79 -8.09
CA HIS A 351 -16.33 12.96 -7.37
C HIS A 351 -15.39 13.31 -6.24
N TRP A 352 -15.23 14.60 -5.94
CA TRP A 352 -14.47 15.00 -4.78
C TRP A 352 -15.17 14.61 -3.48
N ALA A 353 -14.39 14.23 -2.47
CA ALA A 353 -14.92 13.82 -1.18
C ALA A 353 -14.97 14.95 -0.15
N ASN A 354 -14.42 16.12 -0.48
CA ASN A 354 -14.43 17.28 0.41
C ASN A 354 -14.22 18.58 -0.37
N GLU A 355 -14.53 19.70 0.28
CA GLU A 355 -14.40 21.05 -0.26
C GLU A 355 -12.94 21.42 -0.60
N ASP A 356 -11.98 20.91 0.19
CA ASP A 356 -10.55 21.13 -0.05
C ASP A 356 -9.99 20.32 -1.23
N HIS A 357 -10.81 19.52 -1.92
CA HIS A 357 -10.42 18.70 -3.07
C HIS A 357 -9.19 17.80 -2.81
N THR A 358 -9.21 17.07 -1.69
CA THR A 358 -8.06 16.25 -1.25
C THR A 358 -7.98 14.91 -1.96
N TYR A 359 -9.12 14.23 -2.13
CA TYR A 359 -9.21 12.94 -2.82
C TYR A 359 -10.57 12.77 -3.50
N GLN A 360 -10.60 11.94 -4.55
CA GLN A 360 -11.82 11.60 -5.28
C GLN A 360 -12.30 10.18 -5.00
N LEU A 361 -13.63 10.01 -4.94
CA LEU A 361 -14.32 8.73 -4.87
C LEU A 361 -14.90 8.36 -6.23
N HIS A 362 -14.70 7.12 -6.62
CA HIS A 362 -15.34 6.52 -7.79
C HIS A 362 -16.71 5.97 -7.38
N ILE A 363 -17.77 6.59 -7.89
CA ILE A 363 -19.17 6.22 -7.62
C ILE A 363 -19.79 5.67 -8.90
N ARG A 364 -20.57 4.60 -8.76
CA ARG A 364 -21.30 3.92 -9.83
C ARG A 364 -22.76 3.80 -9.43
N CYS A 365 -23.65 4.32 -10.27
CA CYS A 365 -25.09 4.25 -10.08
C CYS A 365 -25.79 3.71 -11.32
N TYR A 366 -26.96 3.14 -11.08
CA TYR A 366 -27.82 2.51 -12.07
C TYR A 366 -29.27 2.94 -11.81
N GLY A 367 -30.03 3.18 -12.87
CA GLY A 367 -31.36 3.79 -12.83
C GLY A 367 -31.33 5.32 -12.72
N ASP A 368 -32.52 5.93 -12.69
CA ASP A 368 -32.68 7.38 -12.53
C ASP A 368 -32.50 7.80 -11.06
N VAL A 369 -31.25 8.16 -10.72
CA VAL A 369 -30.85 8.63 -9.39
C VAL A 369 -31.05 10.13 -9.19
N TYR A 370 -31.44 10.87 -10.24
CA TYR A 370 -31.64 12.32 -10.19
C TYR A 370 -33.12 12.70 -10.12
N ALA A 371 -34.01 11.77 -10.48
CA ALA A 371 -35.44 12.00 -10.36
C ALA A 371 -35.82 12.40 -8.94
N ASN A 372 -36.55 13.51 -8.86
CA ASN A 372 -37.24 13.97 -7.66
C ASN A 372 -38.72 13.60 -7.77
N SER A 373 -39.33 13.24 -6.63
CA SER A 373 -40.75 12.85 -6.55
C SER A 373 -41.67 13.96 -7.09
N SER A 374 -41.27 15.22 -6.94
CA SER A 374 -42.01 16.41 -7.38
C SER A 374 -42.09 16.59 -8.90
N GLU A 375 -41.09 16.13 -9.67
CA GLU A 375 -41.05 16.32 -11.13
C GLU A 375 -41.62 15.11 -11.89
N SER A 376 -41.49 13.90 -11.33
CA SER A 376 -41.89 12.66 -12.02
C SER A 376 -43.38 12.33 -11.89
N GLY A 377 -44.12 12.94 -10.95
CA GLY A 377 -45.50 12.54 -10.62
C GLY A 377 -45.64 11.09 -10.15
N ARG A 378 -44.52 10.39 -9.93
CA ARG A 378 -44.41 9.00 -9.49
C ARG A 378 -43.64 8.97 -8.17
N GLN A 379 -44.14 8.23 -7.20
CA GLN A 379 -43.42 7.98 -5.96
C GLN A 379 -42.17 7.15 -6.30
N LEU A 380 -40.99 7.74 -6.07
CA LEU A 380 -39.72 7.13 -6.44
C LEU A 380 -39.22 6.26 -5.30
N LYS A 381 -38.96 4.98 -5.59
CA LYS A 381 -38.36 4.04 -4.65
C LYS A 381 -37.00 4.55 -4.14
N PRO A 382 -36.60 4.20 -2.90
CA PRO A 382 -35.32 4.61 -2.36
C PRO A 382 -34.14 4.04 -3.15
N ILE A 383 -33.04 4.78 -3.18
CA ILE A 383 -31.79 4.36 -3.82
C ILE A 383 -31.09 3.36 -2.91
N VAL A 384 -30.85 2.15 -3.40
CA VAL A 384 -30.05 1.16 -2.66
C VAL A 384 -28.58 1.59 -2.73
N LEU A 385 -28.02 2.05 -1.60
CA LEU A 385 -26.60 2.42 -1.49
C LEU A 385 -25.81 1.25 -0.91
N TYR A 386 -25.06 0.56 -1.78
CA TYR A 386 -24.30 -0.63 -1.42
C TYR A 386 -22.85 -0.32 -1.08
N GLU A 387 -22.46 -0.74 0.12
CA GLU A 387 -21.11 -0.67 0.64
C GLU A 387 -20.46 -2.06 0.78
N HIS A 388 -19.26 -2.16 0.20
CA HIS A 388 -18.54 -3.41 -0.01
C HIS A 388 -17.67 -3.82 1.19
N GLY A 389 -17.18 -5.07 1.15
CA GLY A 389 -16.41 -5.68 2.23
C GLY A 389 -14.96 -5.19 2.29
N GLY A 390 -14.22 -5.66 3.30
CA GLY A 390 -12.86 -5.22 3.59
C GLY A 390 -11.83 -5.57 2.51
N ALA A 391 -12.04 -6.65 1.77
CA ALA A 391 -11.09 -7.21 0.81
C ALA A 391 -11.63 -7.32 -0.64
N ASP A 392 -12.76 -6.68 -0.94
CA ASP A 392 -13.38 -6.65 -2.25
C ASP A 392 -13.84 -5.23 -2.61
N THR A 393 -14.50 -5.09 -3.76
CA THR A 393 -15.26 -3.89 -4.16
C THR A 393 -16.66 -4.31 -4.60
N GLY A 394 -17.53 -3.34 -4.85
CA GLY A 394 -18.85 -3.59 -5.44
C GLY A 394 -18.81 -4.33 -6.79
N TYR A 395 -17.65 -4.42 -7.47
CA TYR A 395 -17.53 -5.25 -8.68
C TYR A 395 -17.74 -6.76 -8.40
N LEU A 396 -17.39 -7.25 -7.20
CA LEU A 396 -17.55 -8.67 -6.83
C LEU A 396 -18.80 -8.92 -6.00
N SER A 397 -18.99 -8.13 -4.93
CA SER A 397 -19.94 -8.46 -3.86
C SER A 397 -21.36 -7.93 -4.10
N MET A 398 -21.55 -7.04 -5.09
CA MET A 398 -22.84 -6.41 -5.40
C MET A 398 -23.67 -7.15 -6.46
N LYS A 399 -23.12 -8.20 -7.12
CA LYS A 399 -23.75 -8.81 -8.31
C LYS A 399 -25.22 -9.21 -8.11
N TRP A 400 -25.58 -9.66 -6.91
CA TRP A 400 -26.96 -10.03 -6.58
C TRP A 400 -27.94 -8.84 -6.56
N ILE A 401 -27.48 -7.61 -6.29
CA ILE A 401 -28.27 -6.37 -6.41
C ILE A 401 -28.43 -6.00 -7.89
N GLN A 402 -27.36 -6.15 -8.68
CA GLN A 402 -27.43 -5.96 -10.12
C GLN A 402 -28.47 -6.88 -10.76
N ASP A 403 -28.55 -8.14 -10.32
CA ASP A 403 -29.61 -9.06 -10.78
C ASP A 403 -31.02 -8.53 -10.45
N LEU A 404 -31.23 -7.96 -9.25
CA LEU A 404 -32.52 -7.38 -8.87
C LEU A 404 -32.91 -6.21 -9.77
N TYR A 405 -31.93 -5.35 -10.10
CA TYR A 405 -32.14 -4.25 -11.02
C TYR A 405 -32.47 -4.74 -12.43
N SER A 406 -31.72 -5.71 -12.97
CA SER A 406 -31.99 -6.30 -14.29
C SER A 406 -33.34 -7.02 -14.36
N MET A 407 -33.88 -7.47 -13.22
CA MET A 407 -35.24 -8.05 -13.12
C MET A 407 -36.33 -7.01 -12.83
N ASN A 408 -36.02 -5.70 -12.86
CA ASN A 408 -36.92 -4.60 -12.50
C ASN A 408 -37.57 -4.76 -11.11
N ARG A 409 -36.83 -5.35 -10.16
CA ARG A 409 -37.29 -5.52 -8.77
C ARG A 409 -36.87 -4.35 -7.87
N ILE A 410 -35.83 -3.64 -8.29
CA ILE A 410 -35.40 -2.36 -7.73
C ILE A 410 -35.19 -1.39 -8.88
N ASP A 411 -35.54 -0.12 -8.68
CA ASP A 411 -35.52 0.88 -9.75
C ASP A 411 -34.14 1.54 -9.89
N ARG A 412 -33.39 1.66 -8.79
CA ARG A 412 -32.13 2.39 -8.75
C ARG A 412 -31.23 1.96 -7.60
N TYR A 413 -29.93 1.90 -7.87
CA TYR A 413 -28.92 1.58 -6.86
C TYR A 413 -27.58 2.23 -7.16
N CYS A 414 -26.78 2.44 -6.13
CA CYS A 414 -25.44 3.00 -6.21
C CYS A 414 -24.45 2.17 -5.40
N THR A 415 -23.19 2.16 -5.83
CA THR A 415 -22.04 1.69 -5.05
C THR A 415 -20.86 2.61 -5.31
N TYR A 416 -19.84 2.53 -4.47
CA TYR A 416 -18.63 3.30 -4.64
C TYR A 416 -17.43 2.45 -4.27
N ASP A 417 -16.25 2.79 -4.79
CA ASP A 417 -15.02 2.19 -4.30
C ASP A 417 -14.54 3.03 -3.10
N ARG A 418 -14.32 2.43 -1.94
CA ARG A 418 -13.78 3.15 -0.76
C ARG A 418 -12.46 3.87 -1.07
N PRO A 419 -12.05 4.90 -0.28
CA PRO A 419 -10.75 5.54 -0.46
C PRO A 419 -9.60 4.53 -0.51
N GLY A 420 -8.79 4.59 -1.56
CA GLY A 420 -7.67 3.68 -1.84
C GLY A 420 -8.04 2.30 -2.38
N TYR A 421 -9.32 2.04 -2.64
CA TYR A 421 -9.80 0.88 -3.37
C TYR A 421 -10.00 1.22 -4.84
N GLY A 422 -9.98 0.18 -5.69
CA GLY A 422 -10.46 0.29 -7.05
C GLY A 422 -9.92 1.49 -7.81
N LEU A 423 -10.84 2.31 -8.34
CA LEU A 423 -10.50 3.54 -9.05
C LEU A 423 -10.49 4.80 -8.17
N SER A 424 -10.93 4.71 -6.91
CA SER A 424 -10.89 5.82 -5.94
C SER A 424 -9.47 6.19 -5.55
N ASP A 425 -9.28 7.47 -5.25
CA ASP A 425 -7.99 8.01 -4.84
C ASP A 425 -7.58 7.48 -3.46
N ALA A 426 -6.27 7.42 -3.19
CA ALA A 426 -5.77 7.11 -1.87
C ALA A 426 -6.12 8.24 -0.89
N PRO A 427 -6.57 7.97 0.35
CA PRO A 427 -6.93 9.02 1.31
C PRO A 427 -5.69 9.62 1.98
N PRO A 428 -5.68 10.94 2.29
CA PRO A 428 -4.69 11.53 3.18
C PRO A 428 -4.81 10.95 4.60
N ALA A 429 -3.72 10.99 5.37
CA ALA A 429 -3.75 10.62 6.78
C ALA A 429 -4.21 11.82 7.66
N PRO A 430 -4.95 11.58 8.76
CA PRO A 430 -5.52 10.30 9.21
C PRO A 430 -6.79 9.92 8.43
N ILE A 431 -7.16 8.63 8.46
CA ILE A 431 -8.43 8.12 7.94
C ILE A 431 -9.24 7.51 9.09
N SER A 432 -10.56 7.64 9.06
CA SER A 432 -11.51 6.91 9.94
C SER A 432 -12.77 6.48 9.20
N ILE A 433 -13.55 5.58 9.81
CA ILE A 433 -14.87 5.21 9.28
C ILE A 433 -15.77 6.46 9.22
N GLY A 434 -15.76 7.29 10.27
CA GLY A 434 -16.50 8.55 10.30
C GLY A 434 -16.11 9.52 9.20
N LEU A 435 -14.81 9.67 8.91
CA LEU A 435 -14.31 10.50 7.80
C LEU A 435 -14.67 9.92 6.44
N THR A 436 -14.63 8.59 6.30
CA THR A 436 -15.02 7.91 5.05
C THR A 436 -16.51 8.12 4.75
N ALA A 437 -17.38 7.97 5.75
CA ALA A 437 -18.81 8.20 5.63
C ALA A 437 -19.15 9.66 5.29
N GLU A 438 -18.40 10.61 5.86
CA GLU A 438 -18.56 12.04 5.57
C GLU A 438 -18.09 12.39 4.15
N GLY A 439 -16.96 11.83 3.72
CA GLY A 439 -16.50 12.00 2.34
C GLY A 439 -17.45 11.41 1.31
N LEU A 440 -18.09 10.27 1.62
CA LEU A 440 -19.15 9.69 0.80
C LEU A 440 -20.38 10.60 0.73
N LYS A 441 -20.83 11.14 1.88
CA LYS A 441 -21.95 12.09 1.94
C LYS A 441 -21.67 13.32 1.06
N TYR A 442 -20.48 13.90 1.19
CA TYR A 442 -20.08 15.06 0.40
C TYR A 442 -20.10 14.73 -1.10
N ALA A 443 -19.47 13.62 -1.49
CA ALA A 443 -19.41 13.20 -2.89
C ALA A 443 -20.81 12.94 -3.49
N LEU A 444 -21.72 12.33 -2.73
CA LEU A 444 -23.10 12.09 -3.19
C LEU A 444 -23.90 13.38 -3.29
N LEU A 445 -23.94 14.20 -2.24
CA LEU A 445 -24.87 15.33 -2.15
C LEU A 445 -24.35 16.59 -2.84
N LYS A 446 -23.05 16.88 -2.72
CA LYS A 446 -22.48 18.16 -3.20
C LYS A 446 -21.90 18.06 -4.59
N GLU A 447 -21.26 16.94 -4.91
CA GLU A 447 -20.60 16.75 -6.21
C GLU A 447 -21.49 16.02 -7.21
N ALA A 448 -22.16 14.96 -6.79
CA ALA A 448 -23.00 14.15 -7.66
C ALA A 448 -24.48 14.59 -7.66
N ASN A 449 -24.92 15.46 -6.74
CA ASN A 449 -26.33 15.88 -6.60
C ASN A 449 -27.33 14.70 -6.47
N ILE A 450 -26.92 13.63 -5.79
CA ILE A 450 -27.75 12.45 -5.48
C ILE A 450 -28.25 12.60 -4.05
N THR A 451 -29.49 13.04 -3.88
CA THR A 451 -30.04 13.48 -2.58
C THR A 451 -30.73 12.39 -1.76
N GLY A 452 -31.11 11.27 -2.37
CA GLY A 452 -31.84 10.18 -1.70
C GLY A 452 -33.35 10.19 -2.02
N PRO A 453 -34.20 9.52 -1.21
CA PRO A 453 -33.86 8.76 0.00
C PRO A 453 -33.05 7.49 -0.29
N PHE A 454 -32.31 7.00 0.69
CA PHE A 454 -31.43 5.84 0.58
C PHE A 454 -31.88 4.65 1.44
N ILE A 455 -31.60 3.45 0.96
CA ILE A 455 -31.47 2.24 1.80
C ILE A 455 -30.00 1.85 1.81
N ALA A 456 -29.38 1.90 2.98
CA ALA A 456 -27.96 1.66 3.13
C ALA A 456 -27.69 0.18 3.39
N VAL A 457 -26.92 -0.48 2.52
CA VAL A 457 -26.64 -1.91 2.58
C VAL A 457 -25.14 -2.12 2.76
N GLY A 458 -24.72 -2.79 3.82
CA GLY A 458 -23.31 -2.99 4.14
C GLY A 458 -22.93 -4.46 4.28
N TYR A 459 -21.88 -4.89 3.60
CA TYR A 459 -21.31 -6.23 3.73
C TYR A 459 -19.99 -6.23 4.50
N ASP A 460 -19.79 -7.19 5.42
CA ASP A 460 -18.50 -7.39 6.11
C ASP A 460 -18.05 -6.10 6.84
N MET A 461 -16.84 -5.59 6.60
CA MET A 461 -16.37 -4.31 7.12
C MET A 461 -17.26 -3.13 6.67
N GLY A 462 -17.89 -3.25 5.50
CA GLY A 462 -18.83 -2.27 4.98
C GLY A 462 -20.02 -2.03 5.88
N GLY A 463 -20.47 -3.02 6.65
CA GLY A 463 -21.56 -2.84 7.62
C GLY A 463 -21.23 -1.86 8.75
N LEU A 464 -19.96 -1.73 9.15
CA LEU A 464 -19.54 -0.69 10.10
C LEU A 464 -19.62 0.72 9.49
N VAL A 465 -19.24 0.85 8.21
CA VAL A 465 -19.35 2.10 7.46
C VAL A 465 -20.81 2.48 7.24
N THR A 466 -21.65 1.51 6.89
CA THR A 466 -23.10 1.67 6.73
C THR A 466 -23.77 2.16 8.01
N GLN A 467 -23.41 1.61 9.18
CA GLN A 467 -23.91 2.07 10.48
C GLN A 467 -23.59 3.55 10.71
N VAL A 468 -22.31 3.93 10.56
CA VAL A 468 -21.87 5.31 10.77
C VAL A 468 -22.46 6.29 9.75
N PHE A 469 -22.53 5.88 8.48
CA PHE A 469 -23.16 6.68 7.43
C PHE A 469 -24.63 6.93 7.72
N THR A 470 -25.37 5.89 8.12
CA THR A 470 -26.79 5.98 8.48
C THR A 470 -26.99 6.88 9.69
N ALA A 471 -26.20 6.71 10.75
CA ALA A 471 -26.30 7.52 11.97
C ALA A 471 -25.98 9.01 11.74
N LYS A 472 -25.15 9.33 10.74
CA LYS A 472 -24.84 10.72 10.34
C LYS A 472 -25.89 11.32 9.38
N ASN A 473 -26.79 10.51 8.84
CA ASN A 473 -27.72 10.88 7.75
C ASN A 473 -29.11 10.22 7.95
N THR A 474 -29.63 10.23 9.17
CA THR A 474 -30.92 9.62 9.51
C THR A 474 -32.11 10.26 8.80
N ASP A 475 -31.92 11.48 8.30
CA ASP A 475 -32.86 12.21 7.44
C ASP A 475 -32.90 11.68 6.01
N LEU A 476 -31.78 11.15 5.51
CA LEU A 476 -31.65 10.67 4.13
C LEU A 476 -31.79 9.15 4.01
N VAL A 477 -31.51 8.40 5.08
CA VAL A 477 -31.52 6.94 5.08
C VAL A 477 -32.80 6.41 5.73
N LYS A 478 -33.63 5.73 4.94
CA LYS A 478 -34.93 5.19 5.36
C LYS A 478 -34.86 3.77 5.89
N GLY A 479 -33.76 3.06 5.62
CA GLY A 479 -33.53 1.70 6.13
C GLY A 479 -32.09 1.26 5.99
N MET A 480 -31.71 0.28 6.79
CA MET A 480 -30.34 -0.27 6.83
C MET A 480 -30.36 -1.80 6.75
N MET A 481 -29.48 -2.37 5.93
CA MET A 481 -29.27 -3.82 5.84
C MET A 481 -27.82 -4.17 6.15
N LEU A 482 -27.59 -5.03 7.13
CA LEU A 482 -26.27 -5.49 7.55
C LEU A 482 -26.08 -6.96 7.14
N ILE A 483 -25.11 -7.24 6.28
CA ILE A 483 -24.85 -8.56 5.71
C ILE A 483 -23.51 -9.07 6.22
N GLU A 484 -23.51 -10.13 7.05
CA GLU A 484 -22.28 -10.68 7.63
C GLU A 484 -21.36 -9.58 8.19
N SER A 485 -21.96 -8.54 8.78
CA SER A 485 -21.26 -7.30 9.13
C SER A 485 -20.25 -7.56 10.23
N TRP A 486 -19.13 -6.84 10.20
CA TRP A 486 -18.25 -6.78 11.36
C TRP A 486 -18.97 -6.17 12.56
N HIS A 487 -18.55 -6.60 13.75
CA HIS A 487 -18.84 -5.96 15.02
C HIS A 487 -17.77 -4.92 15.34
N GLU A 488 -18.06 -3.86 16.10
CA GLU A 488 -17.09 -2.83 16.48
C GLU A 488 -15.86 -3.41 17.19
N ASN A 489 -16.04 -4.51 17.92
CA ASN A 489 -14.95 -5.25 18.57
C ASN A 489 -13.92 -5.82 17.57
N MET A 490 -14.32 -5.97 16.30
CA MET A 490 -13.42 -6.27 15.19
C MET A 490 -12.63 -5.04 14.73
N LEU A 491 -12.69 -3.86 15.34
CA LEU A 491 -11.78 -2.74 15.03
C LEU A 491 -10.58 -2.73 15.98
N LEU A 492 -10.81 -3.15 17.21
CA LEU A 492 -9.82 -3.17 18.27
C LEU A 492 -8.68 -4.18 17.97
N ASN A 493 -7.44 -3.76 18.17
CA ASN A 493 -6.23 -4.60 18.02
C ASN A 493 -5.64 -4.85 19.40
N SER A 494 -5.40 -6.11 19.76
CA SER A 494 -4.95 -6.53 21.10
C SER A 494 -3.59 -5.98 21.55
N HIS A 495 -2.79 -5.37 20.67
CA HIS A 495 -1.43 -4.92 20.98
C HIS A 495 -1.31 -3.44 21.43
N PHE A 496 -2.31 -2.59 21.21
CA PHE A 496 -2.22 -1.14 21.46
C PHE A 496 -3.05 -0.66 22.67
N MET A 497 -3.39 -1.57 23.58
CA MET A 497 -4.66 -1.48 24.32
C MET A 497 -4.50 -1.40 25.85
N SER A 498 -3.53 -0.64 26.34
CA SER A 498 -3.39 -0.39 27.78
C SER A 498 -4.13 0.83 28.35
N PRO A 499 -4.61 1.86 27.60
CA PRO A 499 -5.17 3.05 28.25
C PRO A 499 -6.62 3.40 27.91
N ILE A 500 -7.48 2.49 27.42
CA ILE A 500 -8.92 2.82 27.23
C ILE A 500 -9.66 2.53 28.54
N PRO A 501 -10.23 3.54 29.24
CA PRO A 501 -11.02 3.32 30.45
C PRO A 501 -12.46 2.92 30.09
N GLY A 502 -13.00 1.89 30.74
CA GLY A 502 -14.44 1.56 30.70
C GLY A 502 -14.74 0.07 30.88
N ASP A 503 -15.91 -0.23 31.45
CA ASP A 503 -16.43 -1.60 31.68
C ASP A 503 -16.79 -2.37 30.39
N TYR A 504 -16.65 -1.74 29.21
CA TYR A 504 -16.91 -2.33 27.90
C TYR A 504 -15.79 -3.24 27.39
N TYR A 505 -14.62 -3.24 28.03
CA TYR A 505 -13.42 -3.91 27.55
C TYR A 505 -12.93 -4.98 28.53
N ASP A 506 -12.90 -6.23 28.05
CA ASP A 506 -12.20 -7.32 28.72
C ASP A 506 -10.75 -7.41 28.17
N PRO A 507 -9.72 -7.08 28.97
CA PRO A 507 -8.32 -7.11 28.54
C PRO A 507 -7.81 -8.52 28.17
N ASP A 508 -8.50 -9.58 28.61
CA ASP A 508 -8.17 -10.96 28.25
C ASP A 508 -8.91 -11.46 26.99
N PHE A 509 -9.74 -10.61 26.38
CA PHE A 509 -10.53 -10.95 25.21
C PHE A 509 -9.67 -11.09 23.94
N ARG A 510 -9.34 -12.34 23.61
CA ARG A 510 -8.73 -12.72 22.32
C ARG A 510 -9.73 -13.53 21.51
N PRO A 511 -10.58 -12.90 20.69
CA PRO A 511 -11.53 -13.64 19.89
C PRO A 511 -10.77 -14.53 18.90
N LYS A 512 -11.06 -15.84 18.91
CA LYS A 512 -10.62 -16.76 17.85
C LYS A 512 -11.43 -16.43 16.59
N ILE A 513 -10.99 -15.43 15.83
CA ILE A 513 -11.68 -15.00 14.60
C ILE A 513 -11.50 -16.09 13.53
N PRO A 514 -12.57 -16.49 12.82
CA PRO A 514 -12.46 -17.42 11.69
C PRO A 514 -11.48 -16.90 10.64
N SER A 515 -10.79 -17.80 9.95
CA SER A 515 -9.80 -17.44 8.93
C SER A 515 -10.35 -16.56 7.81
N GLU A 516 -11.66 -16.70 7.55
CA GLU A 516 -12.47 -16.04 6.54
C GLU A 516 -12.70 -14.56 6.84
N ILE A 517 -12.74 -14.17 8.13
CA ILE A 517 -12.95 -12.79 8.60
C ILE A 517 -11.68 -12.24 9.26
N ARG A 518 -10.58 -13.00 9.21
CA ARG A 518 -9.34 -12.60 9.86
C ARG A 518 -8.87 -11.29 9.25
N LYS A 519 -8.74 -10.25 10.09
CA LYS A 519 -8.06 -9.00 9.76
C LYS A 519 -6.77 -9.33 9.00
N PRO A 520 -6.70 -9.09 7.68
CA PRO A 520 -5.53 -9.50 6.94
C PRO A 520 -4.32 -8.61 7.25
N TYR A 521 -4.54 -7.52 8.01
CA TYR A 521 -3.66 -6.36 8.06
C TYR A 521 -3.19 -6.07 9.50
N ARG A 522 -1.91 -6.40 9.74
CA ARG A 522 -1.13 -6.04 10.95
C ARG A 522 -0.04 -5.07 10.50
N VAL A 523 0.87 -4.67 11.41
CA VAL A 523 2.11 -3.94 11.03
C VAL A 523 2.87 -4.66 9.90
N SER A 524 2.73 -5.98 9.77
CA SER A 524 3.27 -6.77 8.65
C SER A 524 2.76 -6.37 7.25
N THR A 525 1.65 -5.62 7.14
CA THR A 525 1.14 -5.09 5.86
C THR A 525 2.14 -4.14 5.22
N TRP A 526 2.95 -3.43 6.01
CA TRP A 526 4.00 -2.56 5.50
C TRP A 526 4.99 -3.32 4.59
N TRP A 527 5.45 -4.48 5.05
CA TRP A 527 6.34 -5.35 4.27
C TRP A 527 5.66 -5.89 3.01
N ARG A 528 4.37 -6.23 3.08
CA ARG A 528 3.61 -6.61 1.88
C ARG A 528 3.48 -5.44 0.90
N GLY A 529 3.34 -4.22 1.41
CA GLY A 529 3.35 -2.98 0.64
C GLY A 529 4.66 -2.80 -0.13
N ILE A 530 5.81 -2.89 0.55
CA ILE A 530 7.13 -2.83 -0.09
C ILE A 530 7.32 -3.96 -1.11
N LEU A 531 6.82 -5.17 -0.86
CA LEU A 531 6.91 -6.27 -1.84
C LEU A 531 5.91 -6.12 -3.00
N SER A 532 4.83 -5.37 -2.83
CA SER A 532 3.80 -5.17 -3.87
C SER A 532 4.30 -4.37 -5.06
N THR A 533 5.31 -3.51 -4.86
CA THR A 533 5.94 -2.70 -5.91
C THR A 533 6.63 -3.57 -6.98
N ILE A 534 7.06 -4.79 -6.62
CA ILE A 534 7.62 -5.78 -7.55
C ILE A 534 6.52 -6.33 -8.47
N GLY A 535 5.27 -6.39 -7.99
CA GLY A 535 4.12 -6.79 -8.80
C GLY A 535 4.00 -8.27 -9.15
N LEU A 536 4.80 -9.17 -8.56
CA LEU A 536 4.83 -10.60 -8.95
C LEU A 536 3.44 -11.24 -8.98
N LYS A 537 2.60 -10.98 -7.97
CA LYS A 537 1.23 -11.52 -7.93
C LYS A 537 0.36 -10.98 -9.07
N LEU A 538 0.45 -9.68 -9.37
CA LEU A 538 -0.28 -9.05 -10.48
C LEU A 538 0.22 -9.55 -11.84
N GLN A 539 1.53 -9.76 -11.99
CA GLN A 539 2.12 -10.34 -13.20
C GLN A 539 1.63 -11.78 -13.43
N THR A 540 1.66 -12.62 -12.39
CA THR A 540 1.15 -14.00 -12.51
C THR A 540 -0.35 -14.07 -12.79
N SER A 541 -1.12 -13.09 -12.31
CA SER A 541 -2.57 -13.01 -12.54
C SER A 541 -2.93 -12.92 -14.02
N TRP A 542 -2.20 -12.13 -14.81
CA TRP A 542 -2.49 -12.00 -16.24
C TRP A 542 -1.75 -13.02 -17.11
N LEU A 543 -0.49 -13.36 -16.78
CA LEU A 543 0.31 -14.30 -17.58
C LEU A 543 -0.11 -15.75 -17.41
N ILE A 544 -0.45 -16.17 -16.18
CA ILE A 544 -0.72 -17.57 -15.85
C ILE A 544 -2.21 -17.79 -15.64
N ALA A 545 -2.85 -16.94 -14.83
CA ALA A 545 -4.27 -17.11 -14.50
C ALA A 545 -5.22 -16.49 -15.54
N HIS A 546 -4.69 -15.86 -16.61
CA HIS A 546 -5.44 -15.22 -17.70
C HIS A 546 -6.55 -14.26 -17.24
N ARG A 547 -6.35 -13.59 -16.09
CA ARG A 547 -7.34 -12.68 -15.54
C ARG A 547 -7.27 -11.33 -16.25
N GLY A 548 -8.43 -10.72 -16.46
CA GLY A 548 -8.56 -9.42 -17.12
C GLY A 548 -8.17 -8.22 -16.24
N SER A 549 -8.05 -7.04 -16.84
CA SER A 549 -7.70 -5.79 -16.15
C SER A 549 -8.71 -5.41 -15.05
N ARG A 550 -10.00 -5.72 -15.23
CA ARG A 550 -11.04 -5.46 -14.23
C ARG A 550 -10.84 -6.27 -12.95
N GLU A 551 -10.36 -7.52 -13.06
CA GLU A 551 -10.06 -8.35 -11.88
C GLU A 551 -8.88 -7.81 -11.06
N ARG A 552 -7.90 -7.20 -11.72
CA ARG A 552 -6.77 -6.56 -11.04
C ARG A 552 -7.11 -5.20 -10.45
N LEU A 553 -7.96 -4.41 -11.12
CA LEU A 553 -8.33 -3.08 -10.65
C LEU A 553 -9.43 -3.12 -9.59
N LEU A 554 -10.50 -3.87 -9.81
CA LEU A 554 -11.70 -3.86 -8.98
C LEU A 554 -12.00 -5.23 -8.33
N GLY A 555 -11.50 -6.30 -8.94
CA GLY A 555 -11.80 -7.67 -8.51
C GLY A 555 -10.82 -8.22 -7.49
N ARG A 556 -10.58 -9.53 -7.59
CA ARG A 556 -9.92 -10.32 -6.53
C ARG A 556 -8.45 -9.96 -6.33
N ASP A 557 -7.81 -9.45 -7.37
CA ASP A 557 -6.37 -9.18 -7.35
C ASP A 557 -6.05 -7.73 -6.95
N MET A 558 -7.07 -6.89 -6.76
CA MET A 558 -6.93 -5.52 -6.23
C MET A 558 -6.19 -5.51 -4.89
N ILE A 559 -6.37 -6.55 -4.06
CA ILE A 559 -5.73 -6.65 -2.75
C ILE A 559 -4.19 -6.65 -2.78
N TYR A 560 -3.58 -6.89 -3.95
CA TYR A 560 -2.14 -6.86 -4.15
C TYR A 560 -1.63 -5.51 -4.64
N GLN A 561 -2.50 -4.54 -4.89
CA GLN A 561 -2.09 -3.20 -5.30
C GLN A 561 -1.48 -2.41 -4.14
N GLY A 562 -0.44 -1.62 -4.45
CA GLY A 562 0.23 -0.77 -3.47
C GLY A 562 -0.71 0.26 -2.82
N LYS A 563 -1.63 0.85 -3.60
CA LYS A 563 -2.64 1.80 -3.13
C LYS A 563 -3.55 1.20 -2.04
N TYR A 564 -4.09 0.02 -2.33
CA TYR A 564 -4.93 -0.72 -1.39
C TYR A 564 -4.16 -1.07 -0.10
N LEU A 565 -2.96 -1.64 -0.24
CA LEU A 565 -2.13 -2.02 0.90
C LEU A 565 -1.73 -0.82 1.75
N ARG A 566 -1.52 0.35 1.14
CA ARG A 566 -1.21 1.59 1.86
C ARG A 566 -2.39 1.99 2.72
N THR A 567 -3.60 2.05 2.17
CA THR A 567 -4.81 2.37 2.95
C THR A 567 -5.01 1.38 4.10
N LYS A 568 -4.81 0.09 3.86
CA LYS A 568 -4.91 -0.92 4.93
C LYS A 568 -3.87 -0.78 6.02
N PHE A 569 -2.69 -0.29 5.67
CA PHE A 569 -1.68 0.04 6.67
C PHE A 569 -2.07 1.30 7.47
N LEU A 570 -2.63 2.32 6.83
CA LEU A 570 -3.16 3.51 7.52
C LEU A 570 -4.26 3.13 8.51
N GLU A 571 -5.26 2.37 8.07
CA GLU A 571 -6.33 1.86 8.94
C GLU A 571 -5.79 1.09 10.16
N ALA A 572 -4.66 0.40 10.01
CA ALA A 572 -4.05 -0.38 11.09
C ALA A 572 -3.26 0.47 12.10
N ILE A 573 -2.66 1.59 11.67
CA ILE A 573 -1.78 2.41 12.52
C ILE A 573 -2.51 3.59 13.16
N THR A 574 -3.30 4.34 12.39
CA THR A 574 -3.81 5.64 12.85
C THR A 574 -5.21 5.57 13.46
N ASN A 575 -5.91 4.43 13.33
CA ASN A 575 -7.36 4.45 13.26
C ASN A 575 -8.18 3.40 14.06
N PRO A 576 -7.62 2.36 14.72
CA PRO A 576 -8.48 1.40 15.44
C PRO A 576 -9.40 2.04 16.49
N VAL A 577 -8.89 3.01 17.26
CA VAL A 577 -9.65 3.67 18.34
C VAL A 577 -10.62 4.71 17.79
N LEU A 578 -10.20 5.53 16.84
CA LEU A 578 -11.06 6.56 16.26
C LEU A 578 -12.26 5.94 15.53
N SER A 579 -12.02 4.92 14.69
CA SER A 579 -13.11 4.19 14.03
C SER A 579 -13.98 3.41 15.01
N PHE A 580 -13.42 2.88 16.10
CA PHE A 580 -14.22 2.23 17.14
C PHE A 580 -15.20 3.22 17.78
N ASN A 581 -14.70 4.39 18.18
CA ASN A 581 -15.53 5.44 18.75
C ASN A 581 -16.59 5.94 17.76
N ASP A 582 -16.24 6.09 16.47
CA ASP A 582 -17.20 6.47 15.42
C ASP A 582 -18.38 5.49 15.35
N VAL A 583 -18.12 4.18 15.44
CA VAL A 583 -19.16 3.14 15.37
C VAL A 583 -19.96 3.08 16.67
N VAL A 584 -19.32 3.07 17.83
CA VAL A 584 -20.04 3.00 19.12
C VAL A 584 -20.98 4.20 19.30
N ASN A 585 -20.50 5.41 18.96
CA ASN A 585 -21.31 6.63 19.03
C ASN A 585 -22.46 6.64 18.00
N SER A 586 -22.41 5.78 16.97
CA SER A 586 -23.46 5.69 15.96
C SER A 586 -24.73 5.00 16.50
N HIS A 587 -24.59 4.09 17.47
CA HIS A 587 -25.69 3.23 17.94
C HIS A 587 -26.87 4.01 18.51
N GLU A 588 -26.62 5.10 19.25
CA GLU A 588 -27.69 5.94 19.84
C GLU A 588 -28.63 6.52 18.77
N ARG A 589 -28.08 6.86 17.59
CA ARG A 589 -28.85 7.47 16.48
C ARG A 589 -29.54 6.45 15.59
N LEU A 590 -29.19 5.17 15.69
CA LEU A 590 -29.74 4.09 14.86
C LEU A 590 -31.02 3.48 15.46
N THR A 591 -31.38 3.85 16.68
CA THR A 591 -32.52 3.30 17.45
C THR A 591 -33.85 3.30 16.71
N HIS A 592 -34.09 4.26 15.81
CA HIS A 592 -35.35 4.42 15.08
C HIS A 592 -35.30 4.02 13.60
N ILE A 593 -34.16 3.52 13.11
CA ILE A 593 -33.98 3.18 11.70
C ILE A 593 -34.38 1.71 11.44
N PRO A 594 -35.33 1.43 10.52
CA PRO A 594 -35.64 0.07 10.11
C PRO A 594 -34.37 -0.69 9.72
N THR A 595 -34.09 -1.79 10.42
CA THR A 595 -32.83 -2.53 10.24
C THR A 595 -33.08 -4.01 9.98
N SER A 596 -32.43 -4.57 8.97
CA SER A 596 -32.43 -6.00 8.68
C SER A 596 -31.01 -6.56 8.75
N VAL A 597 -30.84 -7.69 9.44
CA VAL A 597 -29.53 -8.36 9.58
C VAL A 597 -29.59 -9.71 8.87
N VAL A 598 -28.62 -9.98 7.99
CA VAL A 598 -28.49 -11.27 7.32
C VAL A 598 -27.16 -11.91 7.72
N THR A 599 -27.25 -13.13 8.24
CA THR A 599 -26.11 -13.86 8.79
C THR A 599 -26.01 -15.25 8.19
N SER A 600 -24.80 -15.75 7.99
CA SER A 600 -24.44 -17.08 7.55
C SER A 600 -24.60 -18.10 8.67
N ARG A 601 -25.33 -19.18 8.37
CA ARG A 601 -25.48 -20.35 9.23
C ARG A 601 -24.15 -21.03 9.50
N ASP A 602 -23.29 -21.15 8.49
CA ASP A 602 -21.99 -21.81 8.63
C ASP A 602 -21.06 -21.01 9.54
N MET A 603 -21.10 -19.67 9.47
CA MET A 603 -20.30 -18.81 10.32
C MET A 603 -20.74 -18.85 11.79
N ILE A 604 -22.05 -18.87 12.04
CA ILE A 604 -22.60 -19.08 13.40
C ILE A 604 -22.18 -20.45 13.96
N LYS A 605 -22.23 -21.51 13.14
CA LYS A 605 -21.81 -22.87 13.54
C LYS A 605 -20.32 -22.94 13.84
N LYS A 606 -19.48 -22.31 13.00
CA LYS A 606 -18.02 -22.27 13.16
C LYS A 606 -17.60 -21.48 14.39
N ASN A 607 -18.29 -20.39 14.71
CA ASN A 607 -17.92 -19.52 15.82
C ASN A 607 -19.15 -18.97 16.57
N LYS A 608 -19.32 -19.41 17.82
CA LYS A 608 -20.39 -18.94 18.72
C LYS A 608 -20.32 -17.44 19.00
N MET A 609 -19.12 -16.87 19.14
CA MET A 609 -18.94 -15.42 19.34
C MET A 609 -19.41 -14.63 18.14
N TRP A 610 -19.13 -15.11 16.91
CA TRP A 610 -19.65 -14.47 15.71
C TRP A 610 -21.18 -14.43 15.73
N GLY A 611 -21.83 -15.55 16.09
CA GLY A 611 -23.28 -15.59 16.24
C GLY A 611 -23.83 -14.65 17.32
N GLN A 612 -23.09 -14.42 18.41
CA GLN A 612 -23.45 -13.45 19.44
C GLN A 612 -23.35 -12.02 18.92
N TRP A 613 -22.24 -11.66 18.27
CA TRP A 613 -22.08 -10.34 17.65
C TRP A 613 -23.16 -10.04 16.62
N GLN A 614 -23.52 -11.01 15.79
CA GLN A 614 -24.59 -10.84 14.80
C GLN A 614 -25.95 -10.61 15.48
N ARG A 615 -26.19 -11.24 16.63
CA ARG A 615 -27.37 -10.97 17.46
C ARG A 615 -27.30 -9.61 18.15
N GLU A 616 -26.13 -9.13 18.53
CA GLU A 616 -25.95 -7.79 19.09
C GLU A 616 -26.24 -6.72 18.03
N LEU A 617 -25.82 -6.93 16.77
CA LEU A 617 -26.18 -6.05 15.66
C LEU A 617 -27.70 -5.90 15.47
N THR A 618 -28.49 -6.95 15.73
CA THR A 618 -29.97 -6.87 15.67
C THR A 618 -30.60 -6.04 16.79
N ARG A 619 -29.81 -5.61 17.78
CA ARG A 619 -30.28 -4.80 18.91
C ARG A 619 -29.88 -3.34 18.78
N ILE A 620 -29.11 -2.98 17.75
CA ILE A 620 -28.68 -1.60 17.51
C ILE A 620 -29.89 -0.72 17.17
N SER A 621 -30.87 -1.26 16.45
CA SER A 621 -32.14 -0.58 16.17
C SER A 621 -33.28 -1.18 16.99
N GLY A 622 -34.12 -0.31 17.56
CA GLY A 622 -35.39 -0.67 18.17
C GLY A 622 -36.47 -1.02 17.15
N LYS A 623 -36.25 -0.75 15.86
CA LYS A 623 -37.10 -1.14 14.72
C LYS A 623 -36.41 -2.19 13.85
N THR A 624 -35.86 -3.22 14.47
CA THR A 624 -35.26 -4.32 13.71
C THR A 624 -36.38 -5.18 13.11
N GLU A 625 -36.45 -5.22 11.77
CA GLU A 625 -37.51 -5.89 11.01
C GLU A 625 -37.27 -7.40 10.94
N GLU A 626 -36.03 -7.80 10.63
CA GLU A 626 -35.70 -9.21 10.44
C GLU A 626 -34.24 -9.53 10.79
N TRP A 627 -34.03 -10.68 11.46
CA TRP A 627 -32.74 -11.35 11.51
C TRP A 627 -32.80 -12.67 10.73
N LYS A 628 -32.23 -12.67 9.52
CA LYS A 628 -32.27 -13.82 8.61
C LYS A 628 -30.98 -14.64 8.69
N VAL A 629 -31.11 -15.89 9.13
CA VAL A 629 -30.01 -16.86 9.08
C VAL A 629 -30.06 -17.66 7.77
N ALA A 630 -29.19 -17.30 6.82
CA ALA A 630 -29.10 -17.88 5.49
C ALA A 630 -28.06 -19.01 5.40
N GLU A 631 -28.24 -19.92 4.44
CA GLU A 631 -27.24 -20.96 4.14
C GLU A 631 -26.08 -20.39 3.31
N GLY A 632 -24.86 -20.86 3.59
CA GLY A 632 -23.63 -20.40 2.96
C GLY A 632 -22.59 -19.94 3.98
N GLY A 633 -21.41 -19.53 3.50
CA GLY A 633 -20.31 -18.99 4.31
C GLY A 633 -20.32 -17.47 4.40
N HIS A 634 -19.20 -16.89 4.85
CA HIS A 634 -19.03 -15.44 5.05
C HIS A 634 -19.36 -14.62 3.80
N GLU A 635 -18.87 -15.03 2.63
CA GLU A 635 -19.22 -14.42 1.34
C GLU A 635 -20.58 -14.93 0.86
N LEU A 636 -21.66 -14.61 1.58
CA LEU A 636 -23.02 -15.09 1.31
C LEU A 636 -23.46 -14.90 -0.15
N TYR A 637 -23.01 -13.82 -0.78
CA TYR A 637 -23.29 -13.50 -2.17
C TYR A 637 -22.70 -14.51 -3.17
N LYS A 638 -21.82 -15.42 -2.77
CA LYS A 638 -21.31 -16.51 -3.63
C LYS A 638 -22.19 -17.77 -3.61
N TYR A 639 -23.08 -17.89 -2.63
CA TYR A 639 -23.94 -19.07 -2.44
C TYR A 639 -25.32 -18.78 -3.00
N GLU A 640 -25.90 -19.71 -3.77
CA GLU A 640 -27.20 -19.50 -4.42
C GLU A 640 -28.33 -19.28 -3.41
N LEU A 641 -28.42 -20.13 -2.37
CA LEU A 641 -29.39 -19.97 -1.28
C LEU A 641 -29.14 -18.69 -0.47
N GLY A 642 -27.87 -18.32 -0.29
CA GLY A 642 -27.46 -17.07 0.35
C GLY A 642 -27.94 -15.86 -0.45
N GLN A 643 -27.68 -15.82 -1.75
CA GLN A 643 -28.16 -14.77 -2.65
C GLN A 643 -29.68 -14.66 -2.65
N LYS A 644 -30.41 -15.78 -2.66
CA LYS A 644 -31.87 -15.77 -2.60
C LYS A 644 -32.36 -15.10 -1.31
N ALA A 645 -31.77 -15.45 -0.16
CA ALA A 645 -32.09 -14.81 1.11
C ALA A 645 -31.76 -13.31 1.11
N LEU A 646 -30.61 -12.91 0.57
CA LEU A 646 -30.23 -11.49 0.44
C LEU A 646 -31.24 -10.71 -0.39
N LYS A 647 -31.63 -11.26 -1.55
CA LYS A 647 -32.61 -10.67 -2.46
C LYS A 647 -33.97 -10.49 -1.79
N GLU A 648 -34.48 -11.52 -1.11
CA GLU A 648 -35.76 -11.46 -0.41
C GLU A 648 -35.79 -10.44 0.73
N VAL A 649 -34.72 -10.39 1.55
CA VAL A 649 -34.64 -9.46 2.68
C VAL A 649 -34.52 -8.01 2.19
N LEU A 650 -33.71 -7.76 1.14
CA LEU A 650 -33.59 -6.42 0.58
C LEU A 650 -34.93 -5.92 0.04
N LEU A 651 -35.67 -6.77 -0.69
CA LEU A 651 -36.97 -6.39 -1.24
C LEU A 651 -37.99 -6.06 -0.14
N ARG A 652 -38.07 -6.87 0.92
CA ARG A 652 -38.92 -6.56 2.08
C ARG A 652 -38.56 -5.21 2.71
N LEU A 653 -37.26 -4.92 2.84
CA LEU A 653 -36.80 -3.65 3.42
C LEU A 653 -37.15 -2.46 2.51
N VAL A 654 -36.99 -2.60 1.19
CA VAL A 654 -37.41 -1.58 0.20
C VAL A 654 -38.92 -1.33 0.27
N ASP A 655 -39.72 -2.39 0.24
CA ASP A 655 -41.18 -2.28 0.28
C ASP A 655 -41.66 -1.65 1.61
N SER A 656 -41.02 -1.99 2.74
CA SER A 656 -41.34 -1.39 4.05
C SER A 656 -41.02 0.10 4.14
N ALA A 657 -39.96 0.56 3.46
CA ALA A 657 -39.59 1.96 3.42
C ALA A 657 -40.57 2.77 2.55
N ASP A 658 -41.01 2.20 1.43
CA ASP A 658 -42.03 2.78 0.56
C ASP A 658 -43.37 2.97 1.32
N GLU A 659 -43.78 1.98 2.13
CA GLU A 659 -45.00 2.05 2.95
C GLU A 659 -44.95 3.14 4.03
N GLN A 660 -43.79 3.34 4.67
CA GLN A 660 -43.62 4.38 5.70
C GLN A 660 -43.73 5.80 5.13
N ASP A 661 -43.20 6.03 3.92
CA ASP A 661 -43.32 7.32 3.25
C ASP A 661 -44.79 7.61 2.86
N MET A 662 -45.56 6.61 2.41
CA MET A 662 -47.00 6.78 2.14
C MET A 662 -47.82 7.16 3.39
N LEU A 663 -47.47 6.63 4.56
CA LEU A 663 -48.15 6.96 5.82
C LEU A 663 -47.81 8.37 6.33
N GLN A 664 -46.62 8.87 6.03
CA GLN A 664 -46.24 10.25 6.37
C GLN A 664 -46.95 11.28 5.47
N ASP A 665 -47.02 11.04 4.17
CA ASP A 665 -47.69 11.96 3.21
C ASP A 665 -49.21 12.05 3.41
N THR A 666 -49.84 11.05 4.02
CA THR A 666 -51.29 11.05 4.31
C THR A 666 -51.68 11.72 5.63
N THR A 667 -50.70 12.03 6.48
CA THR A 667 -50.92 12.63 7.80
C THR A 667 -50.48 14.11 7.89
N SER A 668 -49.79 14.61 6.87
CA SER A 668 -49.49 16.04 6.63
C SER A 668 -50.55 16.70 5.78
#